data_AF-A0A6L9YIU8-F1
#
_entry.id   AF-A0A6L9YIU8-F1
#
_cell.length_a   1.000
_cell.length_b   1.000
_cell.length_c   1.000
_cell.angle_alpha   90.00
_cell.angle_beta   90.00
_cell.angle_gamma   90.00
#
_symmetry.space_group_name_H-M   'P 1'
#
loop_
_entity.id
_entity.type
_entity.pdbx_description
1 polymer ?
#
loop_
_entity_poly.entity_id
_entity_poly.type
_entity_poly.pdbx_seq_one_letter_code
_entity_poly.pdbx_strand_id
1 'polypeptide(L)'
;MIAHRQGNPSQRVFPQIRPDIYTNDDNLTGLTPDQRVARNLLALANKEFTRWERLVGCKLDGLGQIGRLLLQHRLAMEAELAAKWQQADFFWNQVQIEIKALSTKDDVWQFLVSAIADQPGVEVMNHPIKLRQRLVDELLIDTHSAFYNGLTKQSENPSLKDRAFVHIDYIQELLELSAFSGDDLLKLLALPWKKRISLYIEAQKWQQAIDLCSNRLKYFSDSIDYQNELAEVHFSATLVKLGKGKSEAQQLKDATRLQDGINHLEKLSNDYPYNLRIFELLGHLHHLRAISLGNGGHIAEALTAVQKALVYNPYLEKAYETRNQLIETMQQLQAQMKEVEAKLATQFNASLNEKGQRLRAEASKGFAPMNAYMKSAKAKETMYGLKIAQAMSLWQRIGLPEPQESFNNSSPAVMHTQSGEELPTESTTHWGRQALVLLDGLNLIFNNPPQNQWDLAAAWEAVVAKKPELAELDSGLIYTFLDRKLFRSTEDPVTSETSIPLSELPQLTPVSVQPKQSTEPFLPWLFSHQDIRIKVQAAVASVLVLTGGGLTIQDQLIRSTRDTAYQQILEAEQQQDHLSVIKGAEKFFANSPISGKDQRDRQVMQLYSEALVRWFVQQEDPLDHKAQKHLDRYRAEISKSTPKGN
;
A
#
# COMPACT_ATOMS: atom_id res chain seq x y z
N MET A 1 16.94 -13.18 4.65
CA MET A 1 18.17 -13.94 4.92
C MET A 1 19.18 -13.44 3.91
N ILE A 2 20.04 -12.55 4.39
CA ILE A 2 20.66 -11.46 3.65
C ILE A 2 22.12 -11.82 3.38
N ALA A 3 22.60 -11.78 2.14
CA ALA A 3 24.00 -12.11 1.85
C ALA A 3 24.91 -10.89 2.11
N HIS A 4 26.05 -11.10 2.76
CA HIS A 4 27.06 -10.05 2.94
C HIS A 4 27.69 -9.63 1.59
N ARG A 5 28.02 -8.33 1.47
CA ARG A 5 28.72 -7.70 0.33
C ARG A 5 30.01 -8.46 -0.01
N GLN A 6 30.15 -8.91 -1.26
CA GLN A 6 31.37 -9.51 -1.82
C GLN A 6 32.17 -8.55 -2.74
N GLY A 7 31.75 -7.29 -2.89
CA GLY A 7 32.64 -6.25 -3.41
C GLY A 7 33.69 -5.94 -2.34
N ASN A 8 34.97 -5.79 -2.75
CA ASN A 8 36.15 -5.53 -1.93
C ASN A 8 35.72 -4.89 -0.59
N PRO A 9 35.72 -5.64 0.54
CA PRO A 9 34.98 -5.28 1.75
C PRO A 9 35.42 -3.89 2.16
N SER A 10 34.65 -2.90 1.74
CA SER A 10 34.89 -1.51 2.08
C SER A 10 34.84 -1.52 3.58
N GLN A 11 35.99 -1.31 4.19
CA GLN A 11 36.25 -1.62 5.58
C GLN A 11 35.12 -1.06 6.43
N ARG A 12 34.27 -1.95 6.98
CA ARG A 12 33.12 -1.55 7.80
C ARG A 12 33.63 -0.60 8.87
N VAL A 13 33.00 0.57 8.96
CA VAL A 13 33.46 1.67 9.79
C VAL A 13 32.77 1.62 11.14
N PHE A 14 31.46 1.39 11.16
CA PHE A 14 30.72 1.18 12.39
C PHE A 14 30.91 -0.25 12.93
N PRO A 15 30.95 -0.45 14.26
CA PRO A 15 30.98 -1.78 14.84
C PRO A 15 29.78 -2.61 14.39
N GLN A 16 29.91 -3.94 14.47
CA GLN A 16 28.78 -4.84 14.23
C GLN A 16 27.68 -4.56 15.26
N ILE A 17 26.42 -4.58 14.80
CA ILE A 17 25.27 -4.35 15.69
C ILE A 17 25.19 -5.41 16.78
N ARG A 18 25.18 -4.96 18.04
CA ARG A 18 25.04 -5.75 19.26
C ARG A 18 24.25 -4.98 20.31
N PRO A 19 23.68 -5.63 21.34
CA PRO A 19 22.92 -4.96 22.40
C PRO A 19 23.71 -3.85 23.14
N ASP A 20 25.03 -3.97 23.18
CA ASP A 20 25.98 -3.12 23.89
C ASP A 20 26.75 -2.16 22.98
N ILE A 21 26.29 -1.92 21.73
CA ILE A 21 26.97 -1.06 20.74
C ILE A 21 27.31 0.35 21.23
N TYR A 22 26.59 0.85 22.24
CA TYR A 22 26.81 2.17 22.85
C TYR A 22 27.67 2.17 24.11
N THR A 23 28.19 1.02 24.53
CA THR A 23 29.13 0.93 25.64
C THR A 23 30.55 1.23 25.14
N ASN A 24 31.26 2.14 25.84
CA ASN A 24 32.65 2.43 25.54
C ASN A 24 33.52 1.28 26.05
N ASP A 25 33.87 0.35 25.16
CA ASP A 25 34.97 -0.58 25.41
C ASP A 25 36.27 0.01 24.84
N ASP A 26 37.05 0.63 25.73
CA ASP A 26 38.31 1.30 25.41
C ASP A 26 39.44 0.30 25.05
N ASN A 27 39.24 -1.01 25.24
CA ASN A 27 40.31 -2.02 25.13
C ASN A 27 40.49 -2.64 23.73
N LEU A 28 39.94 -2.05 22.68
CA LEU A 28 40.02 -2.65 21.34
C LEU A 28 41.24 -2.16 20.57
N THR A 29 42.36 -2.86 20.77
CA THR A 29 43.58 -2.74 19.97
C THR A 29 43.31 -3.17 18.52
N GLY A 30 43.77 -2.38 17.55
CA GLY A 30 43.70 -2.73 16.12
C GLY A 30 42.59 -2.04 15.32
N LEU A 31 41.85 -1.09 15.91
CA LEU A 31 40.89 -0.28 15.17
C LEU A 31 41.59 0.68 14.20
N THR A 32 41.02 0.84 13.00
CA THR A 32 41.45 1.89 12.08
C THR A 32 41.07 3.28 12.59
N PRO A 33 41.69 4.35 12.06
CA PRO A 33 41.29 5.72 12.40
C PRO A 33 39.80 5.96 12.17
N ASP A 34 39.23 5.54 11.04
CA ASP A 34 37.79 5.65 10.75
C ASP A 34 36.92 4.93 11.79
N GLN A 35 37.30 3.72 12.21
CA GLN A 35 36.56 2.96 13.23
C GLN A 35 36.62 3.62 14.61
N ARG A 36 37.75 4.26 14.97
CA ARG A 36 37.86 5.05 16.21
C ARG A 36 36.94 6.27 16.16
N VAL A 37 36.88 6.98 15.03
CA VAL A 37 35.96 8.11 14.84
C VAL A 37 34.50 7.65 14.93
N ALA A 38 34.15 6.51 14.35
CA ALA A 38 32.80 5.95 14.45
C ALA A 38 32.40 5.63 15.90
N ARG A 39 33.33 5.15 16.72
CA ARG A 39 33.08 4.93 18.16
C ARG A 39 32.91 6.23 18.93
N ASN A 40 33.77 7.22 18.67
CA ASN A 40 33.63 8.55 19.27
C ASN A 40 32.28 9.18 18.93
N LEU A 41 31.80 8.94 17.70
CA LEU A 41 30.47 9.35 17.27
C LEU A 41 29.37 8.64 18.06
N LEU A 42 29.44 7.31 18.22
CA LEU A 42 28.48 6.54 19.03
C LEU A 42 28.46 7.00 20.49
N ALA A 43 29.60 7.41 21.06
CA ALA A 43 29.68 7.93 22.42
C ALA A 43 28.85 9.21 22.63
N LEU A 44 28.51 9.96 21.57
CA LEU A 44 27.60 11.12 21.68
C LEU A 44 26.19 10.74 22.18
N ALA A 45 25.76 9.48 22.01
CA ALA A 45 24.50 8.97 22.55
C ALA A 45 24.45 8.96 24.09
N ASN A 46 25.62 9.06 24.74
CA ASN A 46 25.77 9.07 26.20
C ASN A 46 25.96 10.48 26.77
N LYS A 47 25.95 11.54 25.93
CA LYS A 47 26.01 12.93 26.39
C LYS A 47 24.78 13.26 27.25
N GLU A 48 24.97 14.08 28.27
CA GLU A 48 23.86 14.60 29.08
C GLU A 48 23.06 15.64 28.29
N PHE A 49 21.88 15.24 27.82
CA PHE A 49 20.90 16.16 27.26
C PHE A 49 19.90 16.58 28.34
N THR A 50 19.57 17.88 28.40
CA THR A 50 18.47 18.39 29.21
C THR A 50 17.14 17.81 28.73
N ARG A 51 16.09 17.85 29.58
CA ARG A 51 14.76 17.33 29.22
C ARG A 51 14.22 17.98 27.93
N TRP A 52 14.46 19.29 27.76
CA TRP A 52 14.03 20.02 26.57
C TRP A 52 14.84 19.64 25.34
N GLU A 53 16.17 19.53 25.45
CA GLU A 53 17.00 19.07 24.33
C GLU A 53 16.60 17.67 23.87
N ARG A 54 16.32 16.75 24.80
CA ARG A 54 15.82 15.40 24.45
C ARG A 54 14.48 15.46 23.71
N LEU A 55 13.53 16.23 24.21
CA LEU A 55 12.16 16.24 23.70
C LEU A 55 12.00 17.01 22.40
N VAL A 56 12.55 18.22 22.31
CA VAL A 56 12.27 19.14 21.18
C VAL A 56 13.50 19.41 20.32
N GLY A 57 14.71 19.06 20.76
CA GLY A 57 15.94 19.32 20.01
C GLY A 57 16.28 20.80 19.80
N CYS A 58 15.59 21.71 20.50
CA CYS A 58 15.83 23.13 20.38
C CYS A 58 17.22 23.51 20.90
N LYS A 59 17.89 24.42 20.19
CA LYS A 59 19.22 24.99 20.53
C LYS A 59 20.39 24.01 20.52
N LEU A 60 20.24 22.84 19.91
CA LEU A 60 21.36 21.93 19.71
C LEU A 60 22.23 22.38 18.54
N ASP A 61 23.54 22.43 18.76
CA ASP A 61 24.55 22.55 17.71
C ASP A 61 24.60 21.27 16.83
N GLY A 62 25.44 21.25 15.79
CA GLY A 62 25.51 20.11 14.87
C GLY A 62 25.84 18.79 15.60
N LEU A 63 26.80 18.82 16.53
CA LEU A 63 27.15 17.68 17.38
C LEU A 63 25.99 17.25 18.28
N GLY A 64 25.29 18.21 18.91
CA GLY A 64 24.14 17.95 19.75
C GLY A 64 22.98 17.33 19.00
N GLN A 65 22.71 17.77 17.77
CA GLN A 65 21.65 17.21 16.92
C GLN A 65 21.95 15.74 16.59
N ILE A 66 23.19 15.42 16.23
CA ILE A 66 23.62 14.05 15.91
C ILE A 66 23.66 13.18 17.17
N GLY A 67 24.14 13.71 18.29
CA GLY A 67 24.10 13.01 19.57
C GLY A 67 22.67 12.70 20.04
N ARG A 68 21.71 13.61 19.79
CA ARG A 68 20.29 13.38 20.06
C ARG A 68 19.73 12.26 19.17
N LEU A 69 20.00 12.28 17.87
CA LEU A 69 19.61 11.20 16.95
C LEU A 69 20.09 9.84 17.46
N LEU A 70 21.37 9.77 17.86
CA LEU A 70 21.97 8.54 18.39
C LEU A 70 21.41 8.14 19.76
N LEU A 71 21.06 9.11 20.61
CA LEU A 71 20.33 8.84 21.85
C LEU A 71 18.95 8.22 21.54
N GLN A 72 18.18 8.75 20.58
CA GLN A 72 16.89 8.16 20.21
C GLN A 72 17.07 6.74 19.67
N HIS A 73 18.07 6.51 18.83
CA HIS A 73 18.40 5.17 18.33
C HIS A 73 18.72 4.19 19.47
N ARG A 74 19.57 4.59 20.43
CA ARG A 74 19.87 3.80 21.62
C ARG A 74 18.61 3.47 22.42
N LEU A 75 17.79 4.47 22.73
CA LEU A 75 16.56 4.28 23.51
C LEU A 75 15.56 3.37 22.78
N ALA A 76 15.51 3.44 21.45
CA ALA A 76 14.70 2.56 20.64
C ALA A 76 15.20 1.11 20.70
N MET A 77 16.51 0.88 20.57
CA MET A 77 17.11 -0.45 20.74
C MET A 77 16.85 -1.02 22.13
N GLU A 78 17.05 -0.24 23.19
CA GLU A 78 16.80 -0.66 24.57
C GLU A 78 15.33 -1.04 24.79
N ALA A 79 14.40 -0.23 24.26
CA ALA A 79 12.97 -0.52 24.34
C ALA A 79 12.58 -1.76 23.53
N GLU A 80 13.15 -1.94 22.33
CA GLU A 80 12.92 -3.09 21.46
C GLU A 80 13.41 -4.38 22.13
N LEU A 81 14.65 -4.39 22.64
CA LEU A 81 15.24 -5.52 23.38
C LEU A 81 14.42 -5.86 24.64
N ALA A 82 13.84 -4.86 25.29
CA ALA A 82 12.96 -5.02 26.45
C ALA A 82 11.50 -5.42 26.10
N ALA A 83 11.19 -5.60 24.81
CA ALA A 83 9.85 -5.88 24.29
C ALA A 83 8.79 -4.81 24.63
N LYS A 84 9.22 -3.55 24.73
CA LYS A 84 8.35 -2.36 24.92
C LYS A 84 8.05 -1.71 23.57
N TRP A 85 7.36 -2.43 22.69
CA TRP A 85 7.24 -2.07 21.27
C TRP A 85 6.67 -0.68 21.00
N GLN A 86 5.64 -0.22 21.74
CA GLN A 86 5.11 1.14 21.57
C GLN A 86 6.15 2.22 21.86
N GLN A 87 6.97 2.01 22.89
CA GLN A 87 8.06 2.92 23.24
C GLN A 87 9.17 2.86 22.18
N ALA A 88 9.49 1.66 21.69
CA ALA A 88 10.43 1.50 20.58
C ALA A 88 9.95 2.22 19.32
N ASP A 89 8.67 2.06 18.94
CA ASP A 89 8.05 2.73 17.78
C ASP A 89 8.12 4.23 17.87
N PHE A 90 7.83 4.79 19.06
CA PHE A 90 7.97 6.22 19.29
C PHE A 90 9.40 6.69 18.96
N PHE A 91 10.41 6.00 19.50
CA PHE A 91 11.81 6.38 19.29
C PHE A 91 12.30 6.11 17.86
N TRP A 92 11.90 4.99 17.24
CA TRP A 92 12.20 4.72 15.83
C TRP A 92 11.62 5.78 14.91
N ASN A 93 10.39 6.23 15.16
CA ASN A 93 9.79 7.33 14.41
C ASN A 93 10.57 8.63 14.62
N GLN A 94 11.05 8.92 15.83
CA GLN A 94 11.91 10.09 16.05
C GLN A 94 13.23 9.98 15.28
N VAL A 95 13.87 8.79 15.25
CA VAL A 95 15.08 8.55 14.45
C VAL A 95 14.82 8.85 12.97
N GLN A 96 13.72 8.36 12.39
CA GLN A 96 13.35 8.59 10.99
C GLN A 96 13.12 10.07 10.68
N ILE A 97 12.37 10.77 11.54
CA ILE A 97 12.10 12.21 11.39
C ILE A 97 13.41 13.00 11.47
N GLU A 98 14.24 12.71 12.46
CA GLU A 98 15.50 13.43 12.68
C GLU A 98 16.51 13.17 11.56
N ILE A 99 16.72 11.93 11.12
CA ILE A 99 17.67 11.64 10.05
C ILE A 99 17.25 12.24 8.71
N LYS A 100 15.94 12.26 8.39
CA LYS A 100 15.40 12.94 7.19
C LYS A 100 15.58 14.46 7.27
N ALA A 101 15.35 15.06 8.44
CA ALA A 101 15.58 16.49 8.64
C ALA A 101 17.07 16.88 8.61
N LEU A 102 17.95 15.98 9.07
CA LEU A 102 19.40 16.17 9.05
C LEU A 102 20.01 15.92 7.68
N SER A 103 19.45 15.02 6.87
CA SER A 103 19.99 14.71 5.55
C SER A 103 20.01 15.91 4.61
N THR A 104 19.14 16.90 4.84
CA THR A 104 19.06 18.15 4.07
C THR A 104 19.94 19.28 4.61
N LYS A 105 20.72 19.05 5.67
CA LYS A 105 21.53 20.08 6.37
C LYS A 105 23.03 19.80 6.21
N ASP A 106 23.59 20.17 5.07
CA ASP A 106 25.00 19.92 4.76
C ASP A 106 25.96 20.57 5.78
N ASP A 107 25.61 21.73 6.31
CA ASP A 107 26.36 22.45 7.34
C ASP A 107 26.55 21.63 8.62
N VAL A 108 25.52 20.88 9.05
CA VAL A 108 25.61 20.00 10.23
C VAL A 108 26.59 18.87 9.99
N TRP A 109 26.59 18.25 8.80
CA TRP A 109 27.50 17.15 8.48
C TRP A 109 28.95 17.62 8.29
N GLN A 110 29.15 18.81 7.69
CA GLN A 110 30.48 19.44 7.59
C GLN A 110 31.03 19.75 8.98
N PHE A 111 30.23 20.37 9.84
CA PHE A 111 30.60 20.65 11.22
C PHE A 111 30.94 19.37 11.99
N LEU A 112 30.12 18.32 11.83
CA LEU A 112 30.35 17.04 12.48
C LEU A 112 31.71 16.47 12.08
N VAL A 113 32.00 16.41 10.77
CA VAL A 113 33.29 15.93 10.25
C VAL A 113 34.45 16.72 10.85
N SER A 114 34.41 18.05 10.81
CA SER A 114 35.46 18.89 11.38
C SER A 114 35.65 18.69 12.88
N ALA A 115 34.62 18.28 13.62
CA ALA A 115 34.70 18.08 15.05
C ALA A 115 35.20 16.69 15.47
N ILE A 116 35.01 15.65 14.63
CA ILE A 116 35.30 14.26 15.00
C ILE A 116 36.46 13.63 14.21
N ALA A 117 36.82 14.19 13.05
CA ALA A 117 37.77 13.60 12.11
C ALA A 117 39.19 14.20 12.18
N ASP A 118 39.55 14.90 13.26
CA ASP A 118 40.89 15.49 13.45
C ASP A 118 42.03 14.45 13.63
N GLN A 119 41.71 13.16 13.61
CA GLN A 119 42.72 12.10 13.74
C GLN A 119 43.44 11.85 12.40
N PRO A 120 44.78 11.74 12.40
CA PRO A 120 45.52 11.35 11.20
C PRO A 120 45.07 9.99 10.65
N GLY A 121 44.89 9.91 9.33
CA GLY A 121 44.55 8.67 8.61
C GLY A 121 43.05 8.33 8.55
N VAL A 122 42.17 9.25 8.96
CA VAL A 122 40.72 9.12 8.75
C VAL A 122 40.39 9.45 7.29
N GLU A 123 39.85 8.49 6.53
CA GLU A 123 39.57 8.65 5.10
C GLU A 123 38.08 8.63 4.77
N VAL A 124 37.29 7.74 5.38
CA VAL A 124 35.86 7.61 5.06
C VAL A 124 35.04 8.62 5.86
N MET A 125 35.34 8.75 7.15
CA MET A 125 34.62 9.61 8.10
C MET A 125 35.00 11.08 7.97
N ASN A 126 36.03 11.42 7.18
CA ASN A 126 36.39 12.81 6.85
C ASN A 126 35.52 13.40 5.72
N HIS A 127 34.62 12.61 5.14
CA HIS A 127 33.75 13.02 4.04
C HIS A 127 32.29 13.05 4.50
N PRO A 128 31.63 14.23 4.57
CA PRO A 128 30.29 14.39 5.14
C PRO A 128 29.23 13.47 4.54
N ILE A 129 29.25 13.30 3.21
CA ILE A 129 28.30 12.44 2.48
C ILE A 129 28.55 10.97 2.83
N LYS A 130 29.81 10.51 2.81
CA LYS A 130 30.16 9.13 3.14
C LYS A 130 29.87 8.82 4.60
N LEU A 131 30.14 9.75 5.52
CA LEU A 131 29.79 9.64 6.93
C LEU A 131 28.28 9.41 7.12
N ARG A 132 27.45 10.24 6.48
CA ARG A 132 25.99 10.09 6.50
C ARG A 132 25.56 8.73 5.95
N GLN A 133 26.09 8.33 4.79
CA GLN A 133 25.77 7.03 4.17
C GLN A 133 26.15 5.86 5.08
N ARG A 134 27.35 5.88 5.69
CA ARG A 134 27.78 4.83 6.63
C ARG A 134 26.91 4.78 7.88
N LEU A 135 26.49 5.95 8.39
CA LEU A 135 25.55 6.00 9.51
C LEU A 135 24.20 5.36 9.15
N VAL A 136 23.64 5.67 7.98
CA VAL A 136 22.37 5.07 7.55
C VAL A 136 22.52 3.58 7.28
N ASP A 137 23.49 3.20 6.45
CA ASP A 137 23.65 1.83 5.95
C ASP A 137 24.15 0.87 7.04
N GLU A 138 25.21 1.22 7.77
CA GLU A 138 25.89 0.30 8.71
C GLU A 138 25.39 0.38 10.15
N LEU A 139 24.73 1.47 10.54
CA LEU A 139 24.15 1.61 11.88
C LEU A 139 22.62 1.44 11.84
N LEU A 140 21.90 2.31 11.14
CA LEU A 140 20.42 2.34 11.23
C LEU A 140 19.79 1.13 10.53
N ILE A 141 20.13 0.89 9.25
CA ILE A 141 19.57 -0.23 8.48
C ILE A 141 20.03 -1.57 9.04
N ASP A 142 21.32 -1.71 9.34
CA ASP A 142 21.86 -2.94 9.94
C ASP A 142 21.18 -3.26 11.29
N THR A 143 20.79 -2.25 12.08
CA THR A 143 20.05 -2.47 13.34
C THR A 143 18.69 -3.09 13.09
N HIS A 144 17.91 -2.53 12.16
CA HIS A 144 16.62 -3.09 11.79
C HIS A 144 16.75 -4.48 11.14
N SER A 145 17.80 -4.69 10.35
CA SER A 145 18.11 -6.00 9.75
C SER A 145 18.43 -7.04 10.82
N ALA A 146 19.19 -6.66 11.84
CA ALA A 146 19.53 -7.54 12.95
C ALA A 146 18.30 -7.93 13.79
N PHE A 147 17.38 -6.99 14.05
CA PHE A 147 16.11 -7.30 14.71
C PHE A 147 15.21 -8.18 13.83
N TYR A 148 15.07 -7.89 12.54
CA TYR A 148 14.30 -8.74 11.61
C TYR A 148 14.82 -10.18 11.63
N ASN A 149 16.14 -10.37 11.50
CA ASN A 149 16.76 -11.69 11.51
C ASN A 149 16.58 -12.42 12.86
N GLY A 150 16.75 -11.72 13.98
CA GLY A 150 16.54 -12.30 15.31
C GLY A 150 15.08 -12.71 15.55
N LEU A 151 14.13 -11.84 15.23
CA LEU A 151 12.70 -12.08 15.40
C LEU A 151 12.16 -13.18 14.48
N THR A 152 12.59 -13.22 13.22
CA THR A 152 12.16 -14.28 12.29
C THR A 152 12.71 -15.64 12.67
N LYS A 153 13.92 -15.72 13.24
CA LYS A 153 14.48 -16.98 13.76
C LYS A 153 13.69 -17.53 14.96
N GLN A 154 13.01 -16.65 15.72
CA GLN A 154 12.14 -17.05 16.83
C GLN A 154 10.74 -17.48 16.41
N SER A 155 10.29 -17.16 15.19
CA SER A 155 8.94 -17.41 14.72
C SER A 155 8.94 -18.51 13.66
N GLU A 156 8.48 -19.71 14.02
CA GLU A 156 8.35 -20.83 13.07
C GLU A 156 7.33 -20.52 11.96
N ASN A 157 6.25 -19.81 12.32
CA ASN A 157 5.14 -19.48 11.43
C ASN A 157 4.85 -17.98 11.50
N PRO A 158 5.63 -17.14 10.79
CA PRO A 158 5.50 -15.71 10.93
C PRO A 158 4.13 -15.22 10.44
N SER A 159 3.52 -14.32 11.20
CA SER A 159 2.25 -13.68 10.85
C SER A 159 2.46 -12.28 10.27
N LEU A 160 1.46 -11.75 9.57
CA LEU A 160 1.49 -10.35 9.07
C LEU A 160 1.58 -9.29 10.18
N LYS A 161 1.29 -9.66 11.44
CA LYS A 161 1.38 -8.76 12.59
C LYS A 161 2.71 -8.91 13.32
N ASP A 162 3.59 -9.79 12.86
CA ASP A 162 4.85 -10.04 13.54
C ASP A 162 5.74 -8.81 13.51
N ARG A 163 6.37 -8.55 14.66
CA ARG A 163 7.25 -7.40 14.88
C ARG A 163 8.37 -7.32 13.85
N ALA A 164 8.82 -8.46 13.31
CA ALA A 164 9.84 -8.52 12.27
C ALA A 164 9.49 -7.63 11.06
N PHE A 165 8.25 -7.64 10.58
CA PHE A 165 7.87 -6.89 9.39
C PHE A 165 7.80 -5.38 9.60
N VAL A 166 7.71 -4.91 10.84
CA VAL A 166 7.81 -3.48 11.18
C VAL A 166 9.23 -2.98 10.89
N HIS A 167 10.25 -3.78 11.17
CA HIS A 167 11.64 -3.42 10.86
C HIS A 167 11.91 -3.36 9.35
N ILE A 168 11.20 -4.15 8.54
CA ILE A 168 11.27 -4.02 7.08
C ILE A 168 10.68 -2.68 6.63
N ASP A 169 9.57 -2.24 7.23
CA ASP A 169 8.98 -0.94 6.93
C ASP A 169 9.97 0.19 7.27
N TYR A 170 10.65 0.12 8.42
CA TYR A 170 11.69 1.09 8.78
C TYR A 170 12.90 1.09 7.85
N ILE A 171 13.33 -0.08 7.37
CA ILE A 171 14.41 -0.16 6.36
C ILE A 171 13.96 0.54 5.08
N GLN A 172 12.75 0.27 4.59
CA GLN A 172 12.21 0.88 3.37
C GLN A 172 12.19 2.41 3.47
N GLU A 173 11.81 2.96 4.62
CA GLU A 173 11.82 4.41 4.86
C GLU A 173 13.22 5.05 4.85
N LEU A 174 14.27 4.27 5.11
CA LEU A 174 15.66 4.72 5.11
C LEU A 174 16.34 4.59 3.74
N LEU A 175 15.79 3.80 2.80
CA LEU A 175 16.44 3.54 1.51
C LEU A 175 16.65 4.80 0.69
N GLU A 176 15.77 5.79 0.80
CA GLU A 176 15.93 7.09 0.12
C GLU A 176 17.20 7.85 0.55
N LEU A 177 17.73 7.54 1.74
CA LEU A 177 18.94 8.15 2.30
C LEU A 177 20.17 7.24 2.18
N SER A 178 19.99 6.00 1.71
CA SER A 178 21.01 4.96 1.62
C SER A 178 21.86 5.10 0.35
N ALA A 179 23.06 4.54 0.36
CA ALA A 179 23.92 4.40 -0.81
C ALA A 179 23.82 3.01 -1.47
N PHE A 180 22.84 2.19 -1.10
CA PHE A 180 22.73 0.83 -1.63
C PHE A 180 22.52 0.79 -3.14
N SER A 181 23.28 -0.11 -3.78
CA SER A 181 23.02 -0.53 -5.15
C SER A 181 21.80 -1.45 -5.21
N GLY A 182 21.31 -1.72 -6.43
CA GLY A 182 20.28 -2.73 -6.65
C GLY A 182 20.64 -4.08 -6.03
N ASP A 183 21.89 -4.55 -6.20
CA ASP A 183 22.34 -5.82 -5.63
C ASP A 183 22.32 -5.85 -4.10
N ASP A 184 22.71 -4.75 -3.45
CA ASP A 184 22.67 -4.63 -1.99
C ASP A 184 21.20 -4.70 -1.51
N LEU A 185 20.30 -3.99 -2.19
CA LEU A 185 18.87 -4.01 -1.90
C LEU A 185 18.25 -5.39 -2.11
N LEU A 186 18.62 -6.11 -3.19
CA LEU A 186 18.15 -7.48 -3.43
C LEU A 186 18.56 -8.39 -2.28
N LYS A 187 19.83 -8.34 -1.87
CA LYS A 187 20.33 -9.14 -0.75
C LYS A 187 19.57 -8.82 0.53
N LEU A 188 19.32 -7.55 0.79
CA LEU A 188 18.67 -7.08 2.01
C LEU A 188 17.17 -7.45 2.07
N LEU A 189 16.43 -7.22 0.99
CA LEU A 189 14.97 -7.17 1.01
C LEU A 189 14.27 -8.25 0.18
N ALA A 190 14.95 -8.98 -0.69
CA ALA A 190 14.30 -9.99 -1.55
C ALA A 190 13.53 -11.04 -0.73
N LEU A 191 14.18 -11.66 0.26
CA LEU A 191 13.50 -12.67 1.09
C LEU A 191 12.41 -12.07 2.00
N PRO A 192 12.65 -10.98 2.75
CA PRO A 192 11.59 -10.35 3.54
C PRO A 192 10.35 -9.98 2.72
N TRP A 193 10.53 -9.39 1.54
CA TRP A 193 9.42 -9.08 0.65
C TRP A 193 8.70 -10.32 0.16
N LYS A 194 9.43 -11.31 -0.35
CA LYS A 194 8.83 -12.58 -0.80
C LYS A 194 7.97 -13.20 0.30
N LYS A 195 8.50 -13.28 1.53
CA LYS A 195 7.77 -13.83 2.67
C LYS A 195 6.51 -13.02 2.99
N ARG A 196 6.61 -11.68 3.02
CA ARG A 196 5.46 -10.81 3.32
C ARG A 196 4.39 -10.85 2.22
N ILE A 197 4.79 -10.92 0.94
CA ILE A 197 3.88 -11.09 -0.20
C ILE A 197 3.13 -12.42 -0.06
N SER A 198 3.84 -13.54 0.21
CA SER A 198 3.18 -14.84 0.44
C SER A 198 2.17 -14.78 1.58
N LEU A 199 2.52 -14.15 2.71
CA LEU A 199 1.60 -13.99 3.84
C LEU A 199 0.38 -13.11 3.50
N TYR A 200 0.54 -12.08 2.67
CA TYR A 200 -0.61 -11.30 2.18
C TYR A 200 -1.52 -12.13 1.27
N ILE A 201 -0.95 -12.94 0.38
CA ILE A 201 -1.69 -13.84 -0.51
C ILE A 201 -2.47 -14.88 0.31
N GLU A 202 -1.82 -15.55 1.26
CA GLU A 202 -2.43 -16.54 2.15
C GLU A 202 -3.59 -15.93 2.97
N ALA A 203 -3.42 -14.69 3.44
CA ALA A 203 -4.45 -13.94 4.16
C ALA A 203 -5.51 -13.28 3.23
N GLN A 204 -5.45 -13.51 1.92
CA GLN A 204 -6.32 -12.90 0.89
C GLN A 204 -6.32 -11.36 0.91
N LYS A 205 -5.23 -10.75 1.38
CA LYS A 205 -5.00 -9.29 1.39
C LYS A 205 -4.37 -8.84 0.06
N TRP A 206 -5.13 -9.03 -1.01
CA TRP A 206 -4.65 -8.87 -2.38
C TRP A 206 -4.11 -7.47 -2.69
N GLN A 207 -4.77 -6.41 -2.23
CA GLN A 207 -4.33 -5.04 -2.51
C GLN A 207 -2.96 -4.75 -1.90
N GLN A 208 -2.73 -5.20 -0.65
CA GLN A 208 -1.46 -5.02 0.02
C GLN A 208 -0.32 -5.82 -0.64
N ALA A 209 -0.62 -7.03 -1.15
CA ALA A 209 0.33 -7.79 -1.96
C ALA A 209 0.69 -7.06 -3.26
N ILE A 210 -0.31 -6.53 -3.97
CA ILE A 210 -0.12 -5.73 -5.19
C ILE A 210 0.73 -4.49 -4.90
N ASP A 211 0.37 -3.71 -3.89
CA ASP A 211 1.08 -2.47 -3.52
C ASP A 211 2.55 -2.77 -3.17
N LEU A 212 2.81 -3.88 -2.46
CA LEU A 212 4.17 -4.29 -2.11
C LEU A 212 4.97 -4.73 -3.36
N CYS A 213 4.38 -5.51 -4.26
CA CYS A 213 4.99 -5.88 -5.54
C CYS A 213 5.30 -4.65 -6.41
N SER A 214 4.36 -3.71 -6.53
CA SER A 214 4.55 -2.47 -7.29
C SER A 214 5.62 -1.58 -6.66
N ASN A 215 5.66 -1.46 -5.34
CA ASN A 215 6.71 -0.70 -4.65
C ASN A 215 8.09 -1.31 -4.89
N ARG A 216 8.20 -2.65 -4.90
CA ARG A 216 9.45 -3.34 -5.21
C ARG A 216 9.94 -3.02 -6.63
N LEU A 217 9.03 -2.97 -7.61
CA LEU A 217 9.38 -2.62 -9.00
C LEU A 217 9.85 -1.17 -9.18
N LYS A 218 9.63 -0.26 -8.21
CA LYS A 218 10.24 1.08 -8.25
C LYS A 218 11.76 1.03 -8.11
N TYR A 219 12.29 0.02 -7.42
CA TYR A 219 13.73 -0.18 -7.23
C TYR A 219 14.33 -1.13 -8.29
N PHE A 220 13.48 -1.96 -8.91
CA PHE A 220 13.89 -3.05 -9.80
C PHE A 220 12.96 -3.12 -11.01
N SER A 221 12.86 -2.01 -11.76
CA SER A 221 11.93 -1.90 -12.90
C SER A 221 12.14 -3.01 -13.92
N ASP A 222 13.38 -3.45 -14.09
CA ASP A 222 13.80 -4.36 -15.16
C ASP A 222 13.82 -5.83 -14.70
N SER A 223 13.51 -6.09 -13.42
CA SER A 223 13.45 -7.46 -12.88
C SER A 223 12.19 -8.18 -13.34
N ILE A 224 12.33 -9.06 -14.33
CA ILE A 224 11.22 -9.85 -14.86
C ILE A 224 10.60 -10.78 -13.81
N ASP A 225 11.39 -11.35 -12.91
CA ASP A 225 10.85 -12.16 -11.82
C ASP A 225 9.89 -11.36 -10.93
N TYR A 226 10.20 -10.08 -10.69
CA TYR A 226 9.34 -9.22 -9.88
C TYR A 226 8.12 -8.73 -10.65
N GLN A 227 8.25 -8.49 -11.95
CA GLN A 227 7.12 -8.21 -12.83
C GLN A 227 6.18 -9.43 -12.92
N ASN A 228 6.74 -10.64 -13.03
CA ASN A 228 6.01 -11.91 -13.03
C ASN A 228 5.20 -12.06 -11.74
N GLU A 229 5.82 -11.86 -10.58
CA GLU A 229 5.13 -11.98 -9.29
C GLU A 229 3.99 -10.95 -9.20
N LEU A 230 4.18 -9.69 -9.62
CA LEU A 230 3.10 -8.69 -9.66
C LEU A 230 1.92 -9.16 -10.53
N ALA A 231 2.21 -9.65 -11.74
CA ALA A 231 1.19 -10.15 -12.65
C ALA A 231 0.43 -11.36 -12.07
N GLU A 232 1.14 -12.28 -11.42
CA GLU A 232 0.55 -13.45 -10.76
C GLU A 232 -0.33 -13.08 -9.56
N VAL A 233 0.03 -12.06 -8.78
CA VAL A 233 -0.83 -11.54 -7.70
C VAL A 233 -2.11 -10.94 -8.29
N HIS A 234 -2.03 -10.12 -9.34
CA HIS A 234 -3.23 -9.57 -10.02
C HIS A 234 -4.13 -10.67 -10.59
N PHE A 235 -3.54 -11.68 -11.22
CA PHE A 235 -4.25 -12.84 -11.74
C PHE A 235 -4.98 -13.58 -10.61
N SER A 236 -4.28 -13.94 -9.54
CA SER A 236 -4.84 -14.66 -8.39
C SER A 236 -5.94 -13.87 -7.70
N ALA A 237 -5.74 -12.57 -7.50
CA ALA A 237 -6.75 -11.66 -6.93
C ALA A 237 -8.02 -11.58 -7.79
N THR A 238 -7.88 -11.72 -9.11
CA THR A 238 -9.03 -11.79 -10.04
C THR A 238 -9.77 -13.11 -9.88
N LEU A 239 -9.05 -14.24 -9.83
CA LEU A 239 -9.67 -15.58 -9.72
C LEU A 239 -10.46 -15.77 -8.42
N VAL A 240 -9.98 -15.25 -7.28
CA VAL A 240 -10.69 -15.39 -5.99
C VAL A 240 -12.01 -14.61 -5.96
N LYS A 241 -12.18 -13.58 -6.81
CA LYS A 241 -13.44 -12.82 -6.91
C LYS A 241 -14.54 -13.57 -7.66
N LEU A 242 -14.22 -14.65 -8.37
CA LEU A 242 -15.20 -15.39 -9.17
C LEU A 242 -16.17 -16.17 -8.27
N GLY A 243 -17.46 -16.12 -8.60
CA GLY A 243 -18.48 -16.86 -7.86
C GLY A 243 -18.44 -18.35 -8.16
N LYS A 244 -18.92 -19.17 -7.21
CA LYS A 244 -19.13 -20.62 -7.42
C LYS A 244 -20.45 -20.96 -8.11
N GLY A 245 -21.28 -19.96 -8.41
CA GLY A 245 -22.64 -20.15 -8.93
C GLY A 245 -22.66 -20.46 -10.43
N LYS A 246 -23.58 -21.35 -10.83
CA LYS A 246 -23.77 -21.76 -12.23
C LYS A 246 -24.89 -21.02 -12.98
N SER A 247 -25.58 -20.08 -12.32
CA SER A 247 -26.66 -19.32 -12.95
C SER A 247 -26.12 -18.36 -14.02
N GLU A 248 -26.88 -18.14 -15.09
CA GLU A 248 -26.58 -17.19 -16.18
C GLU A 248 -26.14 -15.82 -15.63
N ALA A 249 -26.91 -15.24 -14.71
CA ALA A 249 -26.61 -13.93 -14.13
C ALA A 249 -25.28 -13.89 -13.34
N GLN A 250 -24.91 -15.00 -12.67
CA GLN A 250 -23.64 -15.09 -11.95
C GLN A 250 -22.47 -15.22 -12.94
N GLN A 251 -22.63 -16.01 -14.00
CA GLN A 251 -21.62 -16.17 -15.05
C GLN A 251 -21.34 -14.84 -15.76
N LEU A 252 -22.37 -14.02 -16.00
CA LEU A 252 -22.18 -12.67 -16.55
C LEU A 252 -21.46 -11.74 -15.58
N LYS A 253 -21.77 -11.79 -14.28
CA LYS A 253 -21.01 -11.04 -13.25
C LYS A 253 -19.54 -11.46 -13.21
N ASP A 254 -19.27 -12.76 -13.33
CA ASP A 254 -17.90 -13.27 -13.36
C ASP A 254 -17.16 -12.86 -14.64
N ALA A 255 -17.85 -12.80 -15.79
CA ALA A 255 -17.29 -12.25 -17.02
C ALA A 255 -16.91 -10.76 -16.90
N THR A 256 -17.69 -9.95 -16.16
CA THR A 256 -17.33 -8.55 -15.84
C THR A 256 -16.09 -8.48 -14.95
N ARG A 257 -16.04 -9.26 -13.87
CA ARG A 257 -14.88 -9.31 -12.97
C ARG A 257 -13.60 -9.74 -13.69
N LEU A 258 -13.70 -10.69 -14.61
CA LEU A 258 -12.60 -11.12 -15.46
C LEU A 258 -12.15 -10.00 -16.40
N GLN A 259 -13.07 -9.18 -16.93
CA GLN A 259 -12.70 -8.02 -17.74
C GLN A 259 -11.92 -6.98 -16.93
N ASP A 260 -12.28 -6.73 -15.68
CA ASP A 260 -11.51 -5.81 -14.81
C ASP A 260 -10.08 -6.33 -14.61
N GLY A 261 -9.92 -7.64 -14.34
CA GLY A 261 -8.61 -8.28 -14.24
C GLY A 261 -7.79 -8.22 -15.52
N ILE A 262 -8.44 -8.44 -16.68
CA ILE A 262 -7.82 -8.28 -18.02
C ILE A 262 -7.32 -6.85 -18.20
N ASN A 263 -8.14 -5.83 -17.87
CA ASN A 263 -7.73 -4.43 -18.01
C ASN A 263 -6.49 -4.10 -17.16
N HIS A 264 -6.39 -4.66 -15.95
CA HIS A 264 -5.20 -4.49 -15.11
C HIS A 264 -3.95 -5.14 -15.71
N LEU A 265 -4.06 -6.39 -16.21
CA LEU A 265 -2.93 -7.06 -16.85
C LEU A 265 -2.55 -6.44 -18.21
N GLU A 266 -3.52 -5.92 -18.97
CA GLU A 266 -3.25 -5.18 -20.22
C GLU A 266 -2.47 -3.90 -19.92
N LYS A 267 -2.80 -3.18 -18.83
CA LYS A 267 -2.00 -2.04 -18.38
C LYS A 267 -0.56 -2.47 -18.06
N LEU A 268 -0.39 -3.55 -17.29
CA LEU A 268 0.94 -4.08 -17.00
C LEU A 268 1.68 -4.54 -18.26
N SER A 269 0.99 -5.07 -19.29
CA SER A 269 1.63 -5.42 -20.56
C SER A 269 2.10 -4.20 -21.35
N ASN A 270 1.48 -3.03 -21.15
CA ASN A 270 1.97 -1.79 -21.76
C ASN A 270 3.17 -1.24 -20.97
N ASP A 271 3.14 -1.34 -19.64
CA ASP A 271 4.23 -0.90 -18.77
C ASP A 271 5.46 -1.83 -18.90
N TYR A 272 5.24 -3.12 -19.19
CA TYR A 272 6.27 -4.17 -19.30
C TYR A 272 6.07 -5.02 -20.58
N PRO A 273 6.30 -4.44 -21.78
CA PRO A 273 5.94 -5.06 -23.06
C PRO A 273 6.70 -6.35 -23.40
N TYR A 274 7.79 -6.63 -22.69
CA TYR A 274 8.65 -7.80 -22.94
C TYR A 274 8.42 -8.95 -21.97
N ASN A 275 7.48 -8.80 -21.03
CA ASN A 275 7.20 -9.83 -20.04
C ASN A 275 6.24 -10.89 -20.60
N LEU A 276 6.77 -12.05 -20.98
CA LEU A 276 5.99 -13.16 -21.54
C LEU A 276 4.90 -13.67 -20.59
N ARG A 277 5.16 -13.69 -19.28
CA ARG A 277 4.22 -14.22 -18.29
C ARG A 277 2.92 -13.42 -18.27
N ILE A 278 2.97 -12.11 -18.48
CA ILE A 278 1.77 -11.26 -18.55
C ILE A 278 0.87 -11.71 -19.71
N PHE A 279 1.43 -11.99 -20.89
CA PHE A 279 0.68 -12.47 -22.05
C PHE A 279 0.04 -13.84 -21.79
N GLU A 280 0.77 -14.77 -21.17
CA GLU A 280 0.22 -16.08 -20.79
C GLU A 280 -0.99 -15.93 -19.86
N LEU A 281 -0.87 -15.11 -18.82
CA LEU A 281 -1.94 -14.85 -17.85
C LEU A 281 -3.14 -14.13 -18.49
N LEU A 282 -2.90 -13.18 -19.40
CA LEU A 282 -3.95 -12.56 -20.23
C LEU A 282 -4.69 -13.60 -21.07
N GLY A 283 -3.97 -14.53 -21.69
CA GLY A 283 -4.54 -15.66 -22.42
C GLY A 283 -5.47 -16.49 -21.54
N HIS A 284 -5.03 -16.85 -20.33
CA HIS A 284 -5.85 -17.57 -19.37
C HIS A 284 -7.10 -16.80 -18.91
N LEU A 285 -7.00 -15.51 -18.59
CA LEU A 285 -8.17 -14.72 -18.19
C LEU A 285 -9.19 -14.56 -19.32
N HIS A 286 -8.73 -14.35 -20.55
CA HIS A 286 -9.60 -14.31 -21.72
C HIS A 286 -10.32 -15.64 -21.96
N HIS A 287 -9.63 -16.77 -21.76
CA HIS A 287 -10.23 -18.11 -21.86
C HIS A 287 -11.33 -18.31 -20.80
N LEU A 288 -11.05 -17.98 -19.54
CA LEU A 288 -12.06 -18.05 -18.47
C LEU A 288 -13.24 -17.11 -18.72
N ARG A 289 -12.98 -15.93 -19.30
CA ARG A 289 -14.03 -14.97 -19.66
C ARG A 289 -14.90 -15.52 -20.78
N ALA A 290 -14.32 -16.20 -21.76
CA ALA A 290 -15.07 -16.86 -22.82
C ALA A 290 -16.01 -17.94 -22.26
N ILE A 291 -15.53 -18.78 -21.34
CA ILE A 291 -16.37 -19.79 -20.66
C ILE A 291 -17.54 -19.11 -19.93
N SER A 292 -17.26 -18.06 -19.16
CA SER A 292 -18.28 -17.34 -18.39
C SER A 292 -19.33 -16.67 -19.29
N LEU A 293 -18.91 -16.05 -20.40
CA LEU A 293 -19.83 -15.47 -21.40
C LEU A 293 -20.66 -16.54 -22.10
N GLY A 294 -20.06 -17.67 -22.48
CA GLY A 294 -20.75 -18.79 -23.12
C GLY A 294 -21.83 -19.37 -22.21
N ASN A 295 -21.49 -19.63 -20.95
CA ASN A 295 -22.46 -20.09 -19.93
C ASN A 295 -23.52 -19.04 -19.60
N GLY A 296 -23.21 -17.76 -19.79
CA GLY A 296 -24.14 -16.64 -19.69
C GLY A 296 -25.05 -16.44 -20.91
N GLY A 297 -24.90 -17.24 -21.97
CA GLY A 297 -25.68 -17.13 -23.21
C GLY A 297 -25.18 -16.07 -24.20
N HIS A 298 -24.03 -15.43 -23.95
CA HIS A 298 -23.42 -14.41 -24.81
C HIS A 298 -22.37 -15.03 -25.76
N ILE A 299 -22.82 -15.92 -26.65
CA ILE A 299 -21.93 -16.78 -27.44
C ILE A 299 -21.06 -15.97 -28.42
N ALA A 300 -21.57 -14.90 -29.04
CA ALA A 300 -20.79 -14.09 -29.98
C ALA A 300 -19.60 -13.38 -29.29
N GLU A 301 -19.82 -12.89 -28.07
CA GLU A 301 -18.79 -12.26 -27.24
C GLU A 301 -17.81 -13.30 -26.68
N ALA A 302 -18.30 -14.49 -26.32
CA ALA A 302 -17.47 -15.62 -25.91
C ALA A 302 -16.49 -16.06 -27.01
N LEU A 303 -16.96 -16.16 -28.26
CA LEU A 303 -16.12 -16.44 -29.44
C LEU A 303 -15.01 -15.39 -29.62
N THR A 304 -15.33 -14.12 -29.39
CA THR A 304 -14.32 -13.05 -29.45
C THR A 304 -13.31 -13.17 -28.31
N ALA A 305 -13.77 -13.45 -27.10
CA ALA A 305 -12.90 -13.62 -25.93
C ALA A 305 -11.96 -14.82 -26.07
N VAL A 306 -12.43 -15.97 -26.56
CA VAL A 306 -11.56 -17.14 -26.77
C VAL A 306 -10.57 -16.91 -27.91
N GLN A 307 -10.94 -16.14 -28.93
CA GLN A 307 -10.00 -15.74 -29.97
C GLN A 307 -8.90 -14.81 -29.41
N LYS A 308 -9.25 -13.87 -28.52
CA LYS A 308 -8.25 -13.09 -27.77
C LYS A 308 -7.33 -13.99 -26.95
N ALA A 309 -7.88 -15.00 -26.27
CA ALA A 309 -7.09 -15.95 -25.49
C ALA A 309 -6.00 -16.62 -26.34
N LEU A 310 -6.36 -17.07 -27.55
CA LEU A 310 -5.43 -17.70 -28.50
C LEU A 310 -4.42 -16.73 -29.12
N VAL A 311 -4.77 -15.45 -29.26
CA VAL A 311 -3.85 -14.40 -29.71
C VAL A 311 -2.79 -14.11 -28.63
N TYR A 312 -3.19 -14.06 -27.37
CA TYR A 312 -2.28 -13.86 -26.23
C TYR A 312 -1.46 -15.10 -25.89
N ASN A 313 -2.04 -16.30 -26.02
CA ASN A 313 -1.37 -17.57 -25.75
C ASN A 313 -1.80 -18.63 -26.78
N PRO A 314 -1.06 -18.78 -27.90
CA PRO A 314 -1.37 -19.75 -28.95
C PRO A 314 -1.10 -21.19 -28.54
N TYR A 315 -0.49 -21.43 -27.38
CA TYR A 315 -0.21 -22.78 -26.87
C TYR A 315 -1.25 -23.24 -25.83
N LEU A 316 -2.32 -22.46 -25.60
CA LEU A 316 -3.38 -22.78 -24.65
C LEU A 316 -4.39 -23.77 -25.26
N GLU A 317 -4.08 -25.07 -25.22
CA GLU A 317 -4.90 -26.16 -25.81
C GLU A 317 -6.39 -26.08 -25.43
N LYS A 318 -6.69 -25.86 -24.15
CA LYS A 318 -8.07 -25.74 -23.64
C LYS A 318 -8.86 -24.59 -24.28
N ALA A 319 -8.19 -23.53 -24.74
CA ALA A 319 -8.85 -22.44 -25.44
C ALA A 319 -9.24 -22.86 -26.87
N TYR A 320 -8.49 -23.73 -27.54
CA TYR A 320 -8.92 -24.31 -28.82
C TYR A 320 -10.15 -25.19 -28.67
N GLU A 321 -10.17 -26.06 -27.65
CA GLU A 321 -11.34 -26.90 -27.35
C GLU A 321 -12.59 -26.04 -27.10
N THR A 322 -12.44 -25.00 -26.26
CA THR A 322 -13.52 -24.06 -25.95
C THR A 322 -13.98 -23.31 -27.19
N ARG A 323 -13.06 -22.90 -28.07
CA ARG A 323 -13.40 -22.24 -29.34
C ARG A 323 -14.21 -23.15 -30.24
N ASN A 324 -13.81 -24.41 -30.40
CA ASN A 324 -14.52 -25.38 -31.23
C ASN A 324 -15.94 -25.63 -30.69
N GLN A 325 -16.09 -25.83 -29.38
CA GLN A 325 -17.39 -25.98 -28.74
C GLN A 325 -18.29 -24.74 -28.95
N LEU A 326 -17.73 -23.53 -28.82
CA LEU A 326 -18.48 -22.30 -29.05
C LEU A 326 -18.88 -22.12 -30.52
N ILE A 327 -18.04 -22.56 -31.48
CA ILE A 327 -18.37 -22.54 -32.91
C ILE A 327 -19.57 -23.46 -33.19
N GLU A 328 -19.52 -24.70 -32.70
CA GLU A 328 -20.61 -25.66 -32.83
C GLU A 328 -21.90 -25.13 -32.20
N THR A 329 -21.80 -24.57 -30.99
CA THR A 329 -22.95 -23.97 -30.28
C THR A 329 -23.57 -22.82 -31.08
N MET A 330 -22.75 -21.94 -31.66
CA MET A 330 -23.24 -20.83 -32.48
C MET A 330 -23.93 -21.32 -33.76
N GLN A 331 -23.37 -22.33 -34.45
CA GLN A 331 -23.99 -22.91 -35.64
C GLN A 331 -25.35 -23.55 -35.32
N GLN A 332 -25.44 -24.29 -34.21
CA GLN A 332 -26.70 -24.87 -33.73
C GLN A 332 -27.72 -23.78 -33.42
N LEU A 333 -27.30 -22.71 -32.73
CA LEU A 333 -28.17 -21.57 -32.43
C LEU A 333 -28.71 -20.90 -33.71
N GLN A 334 -27.86 -20.67 -34.71
CA GLN A 334 -28.27 -20.10 -35.99
C GLN A 334 -29.28 -21.00 -36.73
N ALA A 335 -29.05 -22.31 -36.75
CA ALA A 335 -29.98 -23.27 -37.35
C ALA A 335 -31.34 -23.27 -36.62
N GLN A 336 -31.33 -23.32 -35.28
CA GLN A 336 -32.55 -23.25 -34.47
C GLN A 336 -33.32 -21.94 -34.69
N MET A 337 -32.63 -20.80 -34.75
CA MET A 337 -33.30 -19.51 -34.98
C MET A 337 -33.90 -19.43 -36.39
N LYS A 338 -33.27 -20.01 -37.40
CA LYS A 338 -33.84 -20.11 -38.75
C LYS A 338 -35.15 -20.92 -38.75
N GLU A 339 -35.20 -22.04 -38.03
CA GLU A 339 -36.44 -22.82 -37.88
C GLU A 339 -37.54 -22.07 -37.12
N VAL A 340 -37.18 -21.38 -36.04
CA VAL A 340 -38.11 -20.56 -35.26
C VAL A 340 -38.67 -19.43 -36.11
N GLU A 341 -37.85 -18.73 -36.87
CA GLU A 341 -38.29 -17.68 -37.79
C GLU A 341 -39.22 -18.22 -38.89
N ALA A 342 -38.92 -19.40 -39.45
CA ALA A 342 -39.80 -20.05 -40.41
C ALA A 342 -41.18 -20.43 -39.80
N LYS A 343 -41.21 -20.85 -38.54
CA LYS A 343 -42.47 -21.13 -37.81
C LYS A 343 -43.25 -19.86 -37.48
N LEU A 344 -42.57 -18.80 -37.05
CA LEU A 344 -43.20 -17.49 -36.80
C LEU A 344 -43.81 -16.91 -38.08
N ALA A 345 -43.18 -17.13 -39.23
CA ALA A 345 -43.71 -16.69 -40.53
C ALA A 345 -45.02 -17.39 -40.92
N THR A 346 -45.30 -18.60 -40.41
CA THR A 346 -46.52 -19.36 -40.72
C THR A 346 -47.61 -19.23 -39.66
N GLN A 347 -47.29 -18.76 -38.46
CA GLN A 347 -48.25 -18.62 -37.35
C GLN A 347 -48.69 -17.17 -37.16
N PHE A 348 -49.95 -16.87 -37.48
CA PHE A 348 -50.55 -15.55 -37.25
C PHE A 348 -50.56 -15.23 -35.74
N ASN A 349 -50.11 -14.02 -35.37
CA ASN A 349 -49.96 -13.51 -34.00
C ASN A 349 -48.90 -14.18 -33.10
N ALA A 350 -48.01 -15.04 -33.62
CA ALA A 350 -46.92 -15.56 -32.82
C ALA A 350 -45.80 -14.52 -32.66
N SER A 351 -45.22 -14.40 -31.45
CA SER A 351 -44.08 -13.51 -31.18
C SER A 351 -43.07 -14.17 -30.25
N LEU A 352 -41.79 -13.76 -30.37
CA LEU A 352 -40.74 -14.23 -29.48
C LEU A 352 -40.88 -13.56 -28.10
N ASN A 353 -40.79 -14.37 -27.04
CA ASN A 353 -40.57 -13.85 -25.69
C ASN A 353 -39.16 -13.22 -25.57
N GLU A 354 -38.87 -12.59 -24.44
CA GLU A 354 -37.59 -11.91 -24.20
C GLU A 354 -36.38 -12.82 -24.41
N LYS A 355 -36.45 -14.08 -23.96
CA LYS A 355 -35.37 -15.05 -24.17
C LYS A 355 -35.17 -15.37 -25.66
N GLY A 356 -36.25 -15.60 -26.39
CA GLY A 356 -36.22 -15.82 -27.83
C GLY A 356 -35.66 -14.63 -28.60
N GLN A 357 -36.02 -13.41 -28.21
CA GLN A 357 -35.47 -12.19 -28.80
C GLN A 357 -33.95 -12.08 -28.56
N ARG A 358 -33.48 -12.39 -27.36
CA ARG A 358 -32.04 -12.42 -27.04
C ARG A 358 -31.29 -13.47 -27.86
N LEU A 359 -31.83 -14.69 -27.96
CA LEU A 359 -31.22 -15.77 -28.76
C LEU A 359 -31.16 -15.41 -30.26
N ARG A 360 -32.22 -14.79 -30.79
CA ARG A 360 -32.23 -14.26 -32.16
C ARG A 360 -31.16 -13.20 -32.38
N ALA A 361 -31.01 -12.27 -31.44
CA ALA A 361 -29.98 -11.24 -31.50
C ALA A 361 -28.56 -11.84 -31.50
N GLU A 362 -28.29 -12.82 -30.63
CA GLU A 362 -27.00 -13.53 -30.60
C GLU A 362 -26.73 -14.32 -31.89
N ALA A 363 -27.72 -15.05 -32.41
CA ALA A 363 -27.62 -15.76 -33.68
C ALA A 363 -27.29 -14.82 -34.86
N SER A 364 -27.92 -13.64 -34.85
CA SER A 364 -27.71 -12.61 -35.87
C SER A 364 -26.30 -11.99 -35.78
N LYS A 365 -25.78 -11.75 -34.57
CA LYS A 365 -24.37 -11.33 -34.39
C LYS A 365 -23.41 -12.39 -34.95
N GLY A 366 -23.66 -13.67 -34.66
CA GLY A 366 -22.90 -14.79 -35.19
C GLY A 366 -21.39 -14.67 -34.95
N PHE A 367 -20.61 -14.91 -36.00
CA PHE A 367 -19.14 -14.83 -35.99
C PHE A 367 -18.58 -13.42 -36.26
N ALA A 368 -19.43 -12.43 -36.53
CA ALA A 368 -18.99 -11.11 -36.99
C ALA A 368 -18.03 -10.41 -36.01
N PRO A 369 -18.27 -10.39 -34.68
CA PRO A 369 -17.35 -9.75 -33.73
C PRO A 369 -15.97 -10.42 -33.67
N MET A 370 -15.92 -11.76 -33.69
CA MET A 370 -14.67 -12.51 -33.71
C MET A 370 -13.86 -12.22 -34.99
N ASN A 371 -14.53 -12.23 -36.15
CA ASN A 371 -13.90 -11.94 -37.44
C ASN A 371 -13.41 -10.48 -37.52
N ALA A 372 -14.15 -9.54 -36.94
CA ALA A 372 -13.73 -8.14 -36.84
C ALA A 372 -12.48 -8.00 -35.96
N TYR A 373 -12.42 -8.69 -34.81
CA TYR A 373 -11.23 -8.69 -33.96
C TYR A 373 -10.02 -9.30 -34.65
N MET A 374 -10.14 -10.45 -35.33
CA MET A 374 -9.03 -11.08 -36.05
C MET A 374 -8.41 -10.18 -37.12
N LYS A 375 -9.19 -9.27 -37.71
CA LYS A 375 -8.74 -8.30 -38.72
C LYS A 375 -8.27 -6.97 -38.11
N SER A 376 -8.42 -6.78 -36.80
CA SER A 376 -8.10 -5.51 -36.14
C SER A 376 -6.60 -5.31 -35.99
N ALA A 377 -6.17 -4.04 -35.98
CA ALA A 377 -4.78 -3.66 -35.64
C ALA A 377 -4.36 -4.22 -34.27
N LYS A 378 -5.27 -4.18 -33.28
CA LYS A 378 -5.01 -4.69 -31.94
C LYS A 378 -4.63 -6.18 -31.91
N ALA A 379 -5.26 -7.03 -32.73
CA ALA A 379 -4.89 -8.44 -32.80
C ALA A 379 -3.46 -8.61 -33.36
N LYS A 380 -3.12 -7.88 -34.43
CA LYS A 380 -1.76 -7.88 -35.01
C LYS A 380 -0.71 -7.37 -34.02
N GLU A 381 -0.97 -6.24 -33.37
CA GLU A 381 -0.11 -5.67 -32.32
C GLU A 381 0.12 -6.66 -31.17
N THR A 382 -0.93 -7.34 -30.71
CA THR A 382 -0.82 -8.31 -29.62
C THR A 382 0.02 -9.52 -30.03
N MET A 383 -0.20 -10.06 -31.24
CA MET A 383 0.62 -11.16 -31.78
C MET A 383 2.10 -10.75 -31.90
N TYR A 384 2.36 -9.52 -32.34
CA TYR A 384 3.71 -9.02 -32.48
C TYR A 384 4.40 -8.81 -31.12
N GLY A 385 3.70 -8.18 -30.16
CA GLY A 385 4.17 -8.01 -28.79
C GLY A 385 4.49 -9.35 -28.12
N LEU A 386 3.61 -10.35 -28.30
CA LEU A 386 3.86 -11.72 -27.83
C LEU A 386 5.15 -12.31 -28.44
N LYS A 387 5.35 -12.18 -29.76
CA LYS A 387 6.55 -12.71 -30.42
C LYS A 387 7.83 -12.05 -29.86
N ILE A 388 7.80 -10.75 -29.61
CA ILE A 388 8.92 -10.05 -28.97
C ILE A 388 9.13 -10.58 -27.54
N ALA A 389 8.08 -10.65 -26.72
CA ALA A 389 8.18 -11.14 -25.35
C ALA A 389 8.74 -12.57 -25.27
N GLN A 390 8.35 -13.45 -26.21
CA GLN A 390 8.92 -14.80 -26.36
C GLN A 390 10.41 -14.76 -26.68
N ALA A 391 10.80 -13.92 -27.63
CA ALA A 391 12.19 -13.77 -28.04
C ALA A 391 13.07 -13.23 -26.90
N MET A 392 12.56 -12.27 -26.13
CA MET A 392 13.23 -11.67 -24.98
C MET A 392 13.36 -12.66 -23.81
N SER A 393 12.29 -13.40 -23.52
CA SER A 393 12.34 -14.48 -22.52
C SER A 393 13.35 -15.57 -22.90
N LEU A 394 13.44 -15.91 -24.19
CA LEU A 394 14.43 -16.86 -24.70
C LEU A 394 15.86 -16.33 -24.55
N TRP A 395 16.10 -15.06 -24.91
CA TRP A 395 17.39 -14.40 -24.75
C TRP A 395 17.92 -14.52 -23.32
N GLN A 396 17.06 -14.20 -22.33
CA GLN A 396 17.42 -14.27 -20.92
C GLN A 396 17.62 -15.70 -20.42
N ARG A 397 16.82 -16.65 -20.92
CA ARG A 397 16.97 -18.06 -20.57
C ARG A 397 18.29 -18.65 -21.08
N ILE A 398 18.84 -18.12 -22.18
CA ILE A 398 20.19 -18.47 -22.67
C ILE A 398 21.27 -17.88 -21.75
N GLY A 399 20.95 -16.82 -21.00
CA GLY A 399 21.91 -16.09 -20.15
C GLY A 399 22.69 -15.02 -20.91
N LEU A 400 22.21 -14.60 -22.08
CA LEU A 400 22.86 -13.55 -22.86
C LEU A 400 22.72 -12.20 -22.13
N PRO A 401 23.77 -11.36 -22.08
CA PRO A 401 23.70 -10.05 -21.48
C PRO A 401 22.77 -9.13 -22.28
N GLU A 402 22.31 -8.04 -21.66
CA GLU A 402 21.60 -6.98 -22.38
C GLU A 402 22.56 -6.31 -23.38
N PRO A 403 22.14 -6.10 -24.64
CA PRO A 403 22.97 -5.42 -25.63
C PRO A 403 23.33 -4.00 -25.17
N GLN A 404 24.61 -3.62 -25.24
CA GLN A 404 25.03 -2.26 -24.90
C GLN A 404 24.46 -1.24 -25.90
N GLU A 405 23.99 -0.08 -25.43
CA GLU A 405 23.34 0.96 -26.25
C GLU A 405 24.24 1.57 -27.34
N SER A 406 25.57 1.35 -27.29
CA SER A 406 26.54 1.90 -28.25
C SER A 406 26.34 1.45 -29.71
N PHE A 407 25.43 0.51 -29.97
CA PHE A 407 25.10 -0.02 -31.29
C PHE A 407 24.06 0.80 -32.08
N ASN A 408 23.64 1.97 -31.59
CA ASN A 408 22.56 2.80 -32.16
C ASN A 408 22.79 3.44 -33.56
N ASN A 409 23.87 3.11 -34.29
CA ASN A 409 24.21 3.75 -35.57
C ASN A 409 23.74 2.99 -36.83
N SER A 410 23.02 1.88 -36.68
CA SER A 410 22.52 1.10 -37.82
C SER A 410 21.12 1.57 -38.24
N SER A 411 20.96 1.87 -39.54
CA SER A 411 19.70 2.31 -40.18
C SER A 411 18.48 1.48 -39.72
N PRO A 412 17.26 2.08 -39.70
CA PRO A 412 16.04 1.38 -39.33
C PRO A 412 15.80 0.21 -40.29
N ALA A 413 16.16 -0.99 -39.86
CA ALA A 413 15.87 -2.22 -40.59
C ALA A 413 14.35 -2.43 -40.60
N VAL A 414 13.77 -2.45 -41.81
CA VAL A 414 12.37 -2.83 -42.03
C VAL A 414 12.27 -4.34 -41.79
N MET A 415 11.53 -4.75 -40.76
CA MET A 415 11.23 -6.17 -40.55
C MET A 415 10.03 -6.56 -41.41
N HIS A 416 10.28 -7.39 -42.43
CA HIS A 416 9.22 -8.04 -43.19
C HIS A 416 8.74 -9.28 -42.44
N THR A 417 7.44 -9.38 -42.20
CA THR A 417 6.82 -10.65 -41.80
C THR A 417 6.91 -11.66 -42.94
N GLN A 418 6.70 -12.95 -42.66
CA GLN A 418 6.60 -13.99 -43.72
C GLN A 418 5.51 -13.66 -44.76
N SER A 419 4.53 -12.83 -44.40
CA SER A 419 3.47 -12.33 -45.28
C SER A 419 3.83 -11.04 -46.04
N GLY A 420 5.04 -10.49 -45.87
CA GLY A 420 5.46 -9.24 -46.51
C GLY A 420 4.86 -7.96 -45.92
N GLU A 421 4.08 -8.05 -44.84
CA GLU A 421 3.62 -6.85 -44.12
C GLU A 421 4.78 -6.24 -43.33
N GLU A 422 4.99 -4.93 -43.54
CA GLU A 422 5.90 -4.10 -42.75
C GLU A 422 5.25 -3.78 -41.40
N LEU A 423 5.96 -4.09 -40.32
CA LEU A 423 5.51 -3.78 -38.97
C LEU A 423 6.00 -2.39 -38.55
N PRO A 424 5.29 -1.69 -37.64
CA PRO A 424 5.74 -0.41 -37.09
C PRO A 424 7.04 -0.60 -36.29
N THR A 425 8.18 -0.43 -36.96
CA THR A 425 9.52 -0.61 -36.38
C THR A 425 9.88 0.47 -35.36
N GLU A 426 9.16 1.60 -35.37
CA GLU A 426 9.41 2.74 -34.48
C GLU A 426 9.23 2.40 -32.99
N SER A 427 8.48 1.36 -32.66
CA SER A 427 8.19 0.98 -31.27
C SER A 427 9.08 -0.14 -30.71
N THR A 428 9.86 -0.83 -31.56
CA THR A 428 10.66 -1.98 -31.12
C THR A 428 12.09 -1.55 -30.82
N THR A 429 12.51 -1.74 -29.57
CA THR A 429 13.88 -1.50 -29.13
C THR A 429 14.89 -2.31 -29.97
N HIS A 430 16.13 -1.82 -30.08
CA HIS A 430 17.21 -2.56 -30.74
C HIS A 430 17.36 -3.97 -30.16
N TRP A 431 17.28 -4.10 -28.82
CA TRP A 431 17.30 -5.39 -28.14
C TRP A 431 16.17 -6.32 -28.60
N GLY A 432 14.93 -5.82 -28.67
CA GLY A 432 13.81 -6.60 -29.18
C GLY A 432 14.01 -7.11 -30.61
N ARG A 433 14.65 -6.30 -31.48
CA ARG A 433 14.99 -6.72 -32.85
C ARG A 433 16.04 -7.85 -32.86
N GLN A 434 17.14 -7.71 -32.12
CA GLN A 434 18.17 -8.76 -32.02
C GLN A 434 17.61 -10.06 -31.42
N ALA A 435 16.79 -9.96 -30.38
CA ALA A 435 16.09 -11.10 -29.80
C ALA A 435 15.21 -11.82 -30.84
N LEU A 436 14.46 -11.09 -31.66
CA LEU A 436 13.66 -11.70 -32.74
C LEU A 436 14.53 -12.40 -33.79
N VAL A 437 15.67 -11.82 -34.18
CA VAL A 437 16.60 -12.46 -35.12
C VAL A 437 17.17 -13.74 -34.53
N LEU A 438 17.51 -13.74 -33.23
CA LEU A 438 17.98 -14.92 -32.50
C LEU A 438 16.91 -16.01 -32.44
N LEU A 439 15.66 -15.65 -32.08
CA LEU A 439 14.54 -16.58 -32.07
C LEU A 439 14.33 -17.23 -33.45
N ASP A 440 14.33 -16.44 -34.51
CA ASP A 440 14.20 -16.95 -35.88
C ASP A 440 15.39 -17.87 -36.25
N GLY A 441 16.62 -17.53 -35.83
CA GLY A 441 17.81 -18.37 -36.03
C GLY A 441 17.73 -19.71 -35.29
N LEU A 442 17.31 -19.71 -34.02
CA LEU A 442 17.11 -20.92 -33.23
C LEU A 442 15.98 -21.79 -33.80
N ASN A 443 14.92 -21.20 -34.33
CA ASN A 443 13.85 -21.94 -35.02
C ASN A 443 14.35 -22.67 -36.26
N LEU A 444 15.36 -22.16 -36.99
CA LEU A 444 15.96 -22.91 -38.11
C LEU A 444 16.61 -24.22 -37.64
N ILE A 445 17.24 -24.20 -36.47
CA ILE A 445 17.84 -25.38 -35.84
C ILE A 445 16.77 -26.30 -35.28
N PHE A 446 15.75 -25.79 -34.57
CA PHE A 446 14.68 -26.64 -34.03
C PHE A 446 13.87 -27.35 -35.12
N ASN A 447 13.71 -26.74 -36.29
CA ASN A 447 13.04 -27.36 -37.43
C ASN A 447 13.93 -28.39 -38.16
N ASN A 448 15.25 -28.32 -38.00
CA ASN A 448 16.22 -29.24 -38.61
C ASN A 448 17.29 -29.60 -37.58
N PRO A 449 16.92 -30.34 -36.51
CA PRO A 449 17.82 -30.55 -35.38
C PRO A 449 19.05 -31.35 -35.82
N PRO A 450 20.27 -30.96 -35.39
CA PRO A 450 21.47 -31.76 -35.61
C PRO A 450 21.30 -33.16 -35.01
N GLN A 451 21.85 -34.18 -35.68
CA GLN A 451 21.72 -35.58 -35.24
C GLN A 451 22.50 -35.85 -33.96
N ASN A 452 23.64 -35.18 -33.79
CA ASN A 452 24.52 -35.36 -32.63
C ASN A 452 24.98 -34.01 -32.09
N GLN A 453 25.43 -34.01 -30.82
CA GLN A 453 25.97 -32.84 -30.14
C GLN A 453 27.14 -32.17 -30.91
N TRP A 454 27.98 -32.97 -31.56
CA TRP A 454 29.15 -32.49 -32.32
C TRP A 454 28.77 -31.66 -33.56
N ASP A 455 27.57 -31.86 -34.10
CA ASP A 455 27.09 -31.16 -35.30
C ASP A 455 26.48 -29.78 -34.95
N LEU A 456 26.37 -29.45 -33.66
CA LEU A 456 25.70 -28.24 -33.19
C LEU A 456 26.43 -26.96 -33.61
N ALA A 457 27.76 -26.96 -33.56
CA ALA A 457 28.56 -25.81 -33.97
C ALA A 457 28.36 -25.51 -35.47
N ALA A 458 28.44 -26.53 -36.32
CA ALA A 458 28.20 -26.40 -37.76
C ALA A 458 26.77 -25.94 -38.08
N ALA A 459 25.78 -26.45 -37.35
CA ALA A 459 24.38 -26.01 -37.49
C ALA A 459 24.21 -24.52 -37.14
N TRP A 460 24.85 -24.05 -36.06
CA TRP A 460 24.82 -22.64 -35.68
C TRP A 460 25.58 -21.74 -36.65
N GLU A 461 26.76 -22.15 -37.13
CA GLU A 461 27.50 -21.42 -38.16
C GLU A 461 26.66 -21.24 -39.44
N ALA A 462 25.91 -22.27 -39.84
CA ALA A 462 24.98 -22.17 -40.97
C ALA A 462 23.83 -21.18 -40.72
N VAL A 463 23.40 -20.99 -39.47
CA VAL A 463 22.44 -19.94 -39.08
C VAL A 463 23.09 -18.56 -39.16
N VAL A 464 24.28 -18.39 -38.59
CA VAL A 464 25.02 -17.12 -38.63
C VAL A 464 25.34 -16.69 -40.07
N ALA A 465 25.67 -17.64 -40.96
CA ALA A 465 25.88 -17.35 -42.39
C ALA A 465 24.62 -16.77 -43.07
N LYS A 466 23.42 -17.13 -42.60
CA LYS A 466 22.14 -16.59 -43.08
C LYS A 466 21.72 -15.32 -42.37
N LYS A 467 22.19 -15.11 -41.13
CA LYS A 467 21.85 -14.01 -40.23
C LYS A 467 23.13 -13.47 -39.58
N PRO A 468 23.94 -12.69 -40.31
CA PRO A 468 25.25 -12.24 -39.83
C PRO A 468 25.18 -11.44 -38.54
N GLU A 469 24.02 -10.84 -38.20
CA GLU A 469 23.84 -10.08 -36.95
C GLU A 469 23.98 -10.95 -35.70
N LEU A 470 23.87 -12.28 -35.82
CA LEU A 470 24.03 -13.21 -34.70
C LEU A 470 25.49 -13.59 -34.43
N ALA A 471 26.43 -13.19 -35.30
CA ALA A 471 27.86 -13.53 -35.15
C ALA A 471 28.48 -12.91 -33.90
N GLU A 472 27.91 -11.82 -33.39
CA GLU A 472 28.42 -11.08 -32.23
C GLU A 472 27.95 -11.67 -30.88
N LEU A 473 26.98 -12.58 -30.90
CA LEU A 473 26.45 -13.19 -29.68
C LEU A 473 27.40 -14.27 -29.15
N ASP A 474 27.41 -14.47 -27.84
CA ASP A 474 28.19 -15.53 -27.19
C ASP A 474 27.67 -16.91 -27.62
N SER A 475 28.38 -17.52 -28.57
CA SER A 475 28.04 -18.84 -29.10
C SER A 475 28.17 -19.94 -28.04
N GLY A 476 29.03 -19.77 -27.02
CA GLY A 476 29.18 -20.74 -25.94
C GLY A 476 27.93 -20.87 -25.08
N LEU A 477 27.30 -19.74 -24.74
CA LEU A 477 26.00 -19.73 -24.04
C LEU A 477 24.89 -20.33 -24.91
N ILE A 478 24.86 -20.00 -26.20
CA ILE A 478 23.88 -20.54 -27.16
C ILE A 478 24.05 -22.06 -27.34
N TYR A 479 25.28 -22.55 -27.45
CA TYR A 479 25.58 -23.99 -27.53
C TYR A 479 25.15 -24.72 -26.27
N THR A 480 25.45 -24.16 -25.09
CA THR A 480 25.03 -24.74 -23.81
C THR A 480 23.50 -24.85 -23.72
N PHE A 481 22.79 -23.81 -24.16
CA PHE A 481 21.34 -23.81 -24.21
C PHE A 481 20.78 -24.87 -25.19
N LEU A 482 21.29 -24.91 -26.42
CA LEU A 482 20.84 -25.86 -27.45
C LEU A 482 21.18 -27.31 -27.09
N ASP A 483 22.36 -27.57 -26.53
CA ASP A 483 22.78 -28.88 -26.03
C ASP A 483 21.78 -29.43 -25.02
N ARG A 484 21.48 -28.61 -24.01
CA ARG A 484 20.50 -28.93 -22.96
C ARG A 484 19.11 -29.17 -23.55
N LYS A 485 18.71 -28.41 -24.57
CA LYS A 485 17.35 -28.47 -25.12
C LYS A 485 17.12 -29.63 -26.10
N LEU A 486 18.14 -30.00 -26.88
CA LEU A 486 18.04 -31.01 -27.93
C LEU A 486 18.48 -32.40 -27.49
N PHE A 487 19.51 -32.51 -26.64
CA PHE A 487 20.16 -33.80 -26.37
C PHE A 487 20.02 -34.27 -24.93
N ARG A 488 19.86 -33.38 -23.95
CA ARG A 488 19.67 -33.79 -22.56
C ARG A 488 18.21 -34.11 -22.28
N SER A 489 17.96 -35.28 -21.71
CA SER A 489 16.64 -35.60 -21.16
C SER A 489 16.32 -34.60 -20.06
N THR A 490 15.09 -34.08 -20.06
CA THR A 490 14.59 -33.03 -19.16
C THR A 490 14.66 -33.37 -17.66
N GLU A 491 15.22 -34.51 -17.30
CA GLU A 491 15.25 -35.08 -15.96
C GLU A 491 16.49 -34.75 -15.14
N ASP A 492 17.55 -34.15 -15.72
CA ASP A 492 18.68 -33.70 -14.90
C ASP A 492 18.22 -32.55 -13.99
N PRO A 493 18.07 -32.77 -12.66
CA PRO A 493 17.65 -31.72 -11.77
C PRO A 493 18.72 -30.65 -11.82
N VAL A 494 18.32 -29.42 -12.15
CA VAL A 494 19.19 -28.25 -12.02
C VAL A 494 19.72 -28.28 -10.60
N THR A 495 21.01 -28.59 -10.45
CA THR A 495 21.68 -28.70 -9.16
C THR A 495 21.42 -27.40 -8.44
N SER A 496 20.56 -27.46 -7.41
CA SER A 496 20.07 -26.27 -6.72
C SER A 496 21.28 -25.48 -6.25
N GLU A 497 21.32 -24.21 -6.63
CA GLU A 497 22.40 -23.28 -6.36
C GLU A 497 23.02 -23.55 -4.99
N THR A 498 24.31 -23.89 -4.99
CA THR A 498 25.11 -24.10 -3.80
C THR A 498 24.86 -22.94 -2.85
N SER A 499 24.08 -23.19 -1.79
CA SER A 499 23.80 -22.22 -0.75
C SER A 499 25.14 -21.82 -0.14
N ILE A 500 25.64 -20.65 -0.53
CA ILE A 500 26.90 -20.10 0.00
C ILE A 500 26.78 -20.13 1.53
N PRO A 501 27.73 -20.74 2.25
CA PRO A 501 27.66 -20.86 3.70
C PRO A 501 27.45 -19.48 4.30
N LEU A 502 26.30 -19.34 4.96
CA LEU A 502 25.82 -18.09 5.51
C LEU A 502 26.79 -17.66 6.60
N SER A 503 27.60 -16.64 6.33
CA SER A 503 28.32 -15.92 7.39
C SER A 503 27.26 -15.41 8.38
N GLU A 504 27.41 -15.73 9.67
CA GLU A 504 26.41 -15.48 10.70
C GLU A 504 26.03 -13.98 10.75
N LEU A 505 24.88 -13.66 10.17
CA LEU A 505 24.34 -12.31 10.21
C LEU A 505 24.11 -11.88 11.67
N PRO A 506 24.34 -10.58 11.99
CA PRO A 506 24.02 -10.07 13.30
C PRO A 506 22.53 -10.34 13.61
N GLN A 507 22.29 -10.86 14.81
CA GLN A 507 20.95 -11.18 15.32
C GLN A 507 20.75 -10.41 16.61
N LEU A 508 19.74 -9.53 16.63
CA LEU A 508 19.24 -8.93 17.85
C LEU A 508 17.92 -9.58 18.19
N THR A 509 17.87 -10.13 19.39
CA THR A 509 16.73 -10.91 19.84
C THR A 509 16.16 -10.26 21.10
N PRO A 510 14.89 -9.83 21.12
CA PRO A 510 14.32 -9.28 22.34
C PRO A 510 14.25 -10.35 23.43
N VAL A 511 14.33 -9.90 24.68
CA VAL A 511 14.27 -10.78 25.87
C VAL A 511 12.93 -11.54 25.94
N SER A 512 11.87 -11.00 25.34
CA SER A 512 10.58 -11.65 25.21
C SER A 512 9.94 -11.34 23.87
N VAL A 513 9.21 -12.32 23.31
CA VAL A 513 8.38 -12.14 22.10
C VAL A 513 7.01 -11.58 22.47
N GLN A 514 6.60 -11.61 23.74
CA GLN A 514 5.32 -11.08 24.16
C GLN A 514 5.40 -9.57 24.44
N PRO A 515 4.47 -8.76 23.92
CA PRO A 515 4.44 -7.34 24.19
C PRO A 515 4.20 -7.12 25.68
N LYS A 516 5.10 -6.37 26.33
CA LYS A 516 4.82 -5.84 27.66
C LYS A 516 3.98 -4.59 27.51
N GLN A 517 2.86 -4.51 28.23
CA GLN A 517 2.10 -3.26 28.37
C GLN A 517 3.04 -2.21 28.95
N SER A 518 3.46 -1.27 28.11
CA SER A 518 4.25 -0.13 28.54
C SER A 518 3.26 0.95 28.91
N THR A 519 3.39 1.52 30.11
CA THR A 519 2.80 2.84 30.35
C THR A 519 3.54 3.79 29.42
N GLU A 520 2.87 4.23 28.36
CA GLU A 520 3.42 5.26 27.49
C GLU A 520 3.94 6.40 28.35
N PRO A 521 5.13 6.96 28.07
CA PRO A 521 5.55 8.16 28.74
C PRO A 521 4.62 9.27 28.22
N PHE A 522 3.56 9.53 28.98
CA PHE A 522 2.48 10.48 28.64
C PHE A 522 3.04 11.83 28.19
N LEU A 523 4.14 12.28 28.81
CA LEU A 523 4.81 13.53 28.49
C LEU A 523 5.38 13.54 27.05
N PRO A 524 6.26 12.60 26.64
CA PRO A 524 6.67 12.46 25.23
C PRO A 524 5.51 12.35 24.25
N TRP A 525 4.46 11.58 24.55
CA TRP A 525 3.30 11.48 23.68
C TRP A 525 2.59 12.84 23.53
N LEU A 526 2.36 13.56 24.63
CA LEU A 526 1.70 14.87 24.62
C LEU A 526 2.45 15.89 23.74
N PHE A 527 3.79 15.87 23.76
CA PHE A 527 4.62 16.81 23.01
C PHE A 527 5.05 16.32 21.62
N SER A 528 4.73 15.08 21.23
CA SER A 528 5.06 14.60 19.88
C SER A 528 4.23 15.30 18.78
N HIS A 529 4.71 15.31 17.54
CA HIS A 529 3.92 15.80 16.40
C HIS A 529 2.93 14.75 15.85
N GLN A 530 2.90 13.54 16.39
CA GLN A 530 1.97 12.49 15.97
C GLN A 530 0.57 12.71 16.58
N ASP A 531 -0.47 12.34 15.84
CA ASP A 531 -1.88 12.36 16.25
C ASP A 531 -2.43 13.71 16.73
N ILE A 532 -2.03 14.81 16.06
CA ILE A 532 -2.54 16.18 16.34
C ILE A 532 -4.07 16.20 16.41
N ARG A 533 -4.78 15.44 15.55
CA ARG A 533 -6.24 15.32 15.60
C ARG A 533 -6.77 14.79 16.93
N ILE A 534 -6.18 13.72 17.47
CA ILE A 534 -6.59 13.13 18.74
C ILE A 534 -6.33 14.12 19.88
N LYS A 535 -5.20 14.83 19.83
CA LYS A 535 -4.88 15.88 20.81
C LYS A 535 -5.87 17.04 20.77
N VAL A 536 -6.25 17.50 19.58
CA VAL A 536 -7.28 18.53 19.41
C VAL A 536 -8.64 18.03 19.92
N GLN A 537 -9.01 16.79 19.64
CA GLN A 537 -10.25 16.19 20.17
C GLN A 537 -10.22 16.12 21.70
N ALA A 538 -9.11 15.73 22.31
CA ALA A 538 -8.96 15.69 23.77
C ALA A 538 -9.05 17.09 24.39
N ALA A 539 -8.45 18.11 23.75
CA ALA A 539 -8.56 19.50 24.18
C ALA A 539 -10.01 20.00 24.09
N VAL A 540 -10.70 19.75 22.98
CA VAL A 540 -12.11 20.12 22.80
C VAL A 540 -13.00 19.41 23.82
N ALA A 541 -12.80 18.11 24.05
CA ALA A 541 -13.53 17.35 25.05
C ALA A 541 -13.34 17.94 26.47
N SER A 542 -12.12 18.34 26.81
CA SER A 542 -11.83 18.98 28.10
C SER A 542 -12.57 20.31 28.27
N VAL A 543 -12.60 21.14 27.22
CA VAL A 543 -13.36 22.40 27.22
C VAL A 543 -14.87 22.15 27.35
N LEU A 544 -15.41 21.15 26.67
CA LEU A 544 -16.82 20.77 26.77
C LEU A 544 -17.19 20.30 28.18
N VAL A 545 -16.35 19.48 28.80
CA VAL A 545 -16.56 19.00 30.19
C VAL A 545 -16.55 20.17 31.17
N LEU A 546 -15.59 21.11 31.05
CA LEU A 546 -15.53 22.28 31.91
C LEU A 546 -16.75 23.20 31.75
N THR A 547 -17.18 23.42 30.50
CA THR A 547 -18.34 24.28 30.19
C THR A 547 -19.64 23.64 30.68
N GLY A 548 -19.85 22.34 30.42
CA GLY A 548 -21.02 21.61 30.90
C GLY A 548 -21.10 21.50 32.42
N GLY A 549 -19.95 21.29 33.08
CA GLY A 549 -19.85 21.31 34.54
C GLY A 549 -20.23 22.67 35.13
N GLY A 550 -19.71 23.77 34.55
CA GLY A 550 -20.03 25.13 34.98
C GLY A 550 -21.53 25.46 34.87
N LEU A 551 -22.16 25.11 33.75
CA LEU A 551 -23.60 25.32 33.54
C LEU A 551 -24.47 24.53 34.53
N THR A 552 -24.06 23.30 34.88
CA THR A 552 -24.80 22.46 35.83
C THR A 552 -24.78 23.05 37.24
N ILE A 553 -23.61 23.54 37.68
CA ILE A 553 -23.47 24.20 39.00
C ILE A 553 -24.33 25.46 39.06
N GLN A 554 -24.33 26.27 37.99
CA GLN A 554 -25.14 27.49 37.92
C GLN A 554 -26.65 27.17 37.97
N ASP A 555 -27.11 26.16 37.21
CA ASP A 555 -28.52 25.76 37.21
C ASP A 555 -28.98 25.27 38.60
N GLN A 556 -28.12 24.56 39.33
CA GLN A 556 -28.41 24.10 40.68
C GLN A 556 -28.55 25.26 41.69
N LEU A 557 -27.69 26.28 41.59
CA LEU A 557 -27.80 27.50 42.42
C LEU A 557 -29.08 28.29 42.12
N ILE A 558 -29.46 28.39 40.85
CA ILE A 558 -30.71 29.02 40.41
C ILE A 558 -31.92 28.27 40.99
N ARG A 559 -31.95 26.93 40.88
CA ARG A 559 -33.03 26.10 41.44
C ARG A 559 -33.17 26.26 42.95
N SER A 560 -32.06 26.23 43.69
CA SER A 560 -32.08 26.45 45.14
C SER A 560 -32.66 27.82 45.53
N THR A 561 -32.31 28.87 44.77
CA THR A 561 -32.85 30.21 44.98
C THR A 561 -34.35 30.26 44.71
N ARG A 562 -34.83 29.57 43.67
CA ARG A 562 -36.26 29.42 43.37
C ARG A 562 -37.00 28.64 44.44
N ASP A 563 -36.43 27.53 44.92
CA ASP A 563 -37.05 26.71 45.95
C ASP A 563 -37.28 27.53 47.22
N THR A 564 -36.28 28.33 47.60
CA THR A 564 -36.40 29.28 48.72
C THR A 564 -37.50 30.31 48.46
N ALA A 565 -37.54 30.91 47.27
CA ALA A 565 -38.59 31.88 46.92
C ALA A 565 -39.99 31.26 46.90
N TYR A 566 -40.10 30.00 46.46
CA TYR A 566 -41.35 29.24 46.45
C TYR A 566 -41.88 28.97 47.86
N GLN A 567 -41.01 28.56 48.79
CA GLN A 567 -41.40 28.39 50.19
C GLN A 567 -41.86 29.72 50.80
N GLN A 568 -41.15 30.81 50.52
CA GLN A 568 -41.55 32.16 50.96
C GLN A 568 -42.93 32.58 50.45
N ILE A 569 -43.28 32.22 49.20
CA ILE A 569 -44.62 32.48 48.64
C ILE A 569 -45.68 31.70 49.41
N LEU A 570 -45.46 30.41 49.67
CA LEU A 570 -46.44 29.57 50.36
C LEU A 570 -46.66 30.02 51.81
N GLU A 571 -45.58 30.35 52.53
CA GLU A 571 -45.64 30.88 53.89
C GLU A 571 -46.39 32.23 53.93
N ALA A 572 -46.10 33.13 52.98
CA ALA A 572 -46.76 34.43 52.89
C ALA A 572 -48.26 34.32 52.55
N GLU A 573 -48.63 33.40 51.66
CA GLU A 573 -50.04 33.17 51.32
C GLU A 573 -50.82 32.63 52.52
N GLN A 574 -50.22 31.74 53.31
CA GLN A 574 -50.85 31.23 54.54
C GLN A 574 -51.10 32.35 55.57
N GLN A 575 -50.22 33.36 55.62
CA GLN A 575 -50.35 34.52 56.49
C GLN A 575 -51.25 35.63 55.91
N GLN A 576 -51.77 35.44 54.68
CA GLN A 576 -52.47 36.47 53.92
C GLN A 576 -51.63 37.75 53.68
N ASP A 577 -50.29 37.64 53.70
CA ASP A 577 -49.38 38.74 53.36
C ASP A 577 -49.17 38.79 51.84
N HIS A 578 -50.12 39.42 51.16
CA HIS A 578 -50.12 39.51 49.70
C HIS A 578 -48.90 40.23 49.11
N LEU A 579 -48.30 41.19 49.83
CA LEU A 579 -47.10 41.87 49.36
C LEU A 579 -45.87 40.95 49.37
N SER A 580 -45.76 40.11 50.40
CA SER A 580 -44.69 39.10 50.46
C SER A 580 -44.88 38.01 49.41
N VAL A 581 -46.12 37.61 49.09
CA VAL A 581 -46.42 36.73 47.94
C VAL A 581 -45.92 37.33 46.63
N ILE A 582 -46.23 38.61 46.37
CA ILE A 582 -45.78 39.33 45.17
C ILE A 582 -44.24 39.34 45.08
N LYS A 583 -43.55 39.75 46.15
CA LYS A 583 -42.06 39.80 46.17
C LYS A 583 -41.44 38.42 45.99
N GLY A 584 -42.01 37.40 46.62
CA GLY A 584 -41.59 36.01 46.46
C GLY A 584 -41.73 35.54 45.02
N ALA A 585 -42.87 35.81 44.39
CA ALA A 585 -43.12 35.47 42.98
C ALA A 585 -42.15 36.18 42.02
N GLU A 586 -41.88 37.47 42.25
CA GLU A 586 -40.88 38.20 41.45
C GLU A 586 -39.47 37.61 41.60
N LYS A 587 -39.06 37.23 42.81
CA LYS A 587 -37.77 36.58 43.05
C LYS A 587 -37.71 35.19 42.40
N PHE A 588 -38.80 34.45 42.43
CA PHE A 588 -38.93 33.16 41.77
C PHE A 588 -38.72 33.30 40.26
N PHE A 589 -39.44 34.21 39.60
CA PHE A 589 -39.33 34.43 38.15
C PHE A 589 -38.04 35.13 37.69
N ALA A 590 -37.39 35.90 38.56
CA ALA A 590 -36.08 36.49 38.26
C ALA A 590 -34.95 35.44 38.12
N ASN A 591 -35.15 34.24 38.66
CA ASN A 591 -34.18 33.15 38.67
C ASN A 591 -34.70 31.98 37.84
N SER A 592 -34.88 32.13 36.53
CA SER A 592 -35.34 31.03 35.66
C SER A 592 -34.21 30.03 35.38
N PRO A 593 -34.46 28.71 35.51
CA PRO A 593 -33.45 27.70 35.20
C PRO A 593 -33.05 27.78 33.73
N ILE A 594 -31.79 27.47 33.43
CA ILE A 594 -31.26 27.51 32.06
C ILE A 594 -31.89 26.38 31.23
N SER A 595 -32.28 25.29 31.88
CA SER A 595 -32.88 24.13 31.23
C SER A 595 -34.23 23.77 31.85
N GLY A 596 -35.27 23.74 31.01
CA GLY A 596 -36.60 23.25 31.35
C GLY A 596 -37.55 24.31 31.94
N LYS A 597 -38.85 24.05 31.86
CA LYS A 597 -39.87 24.82 32.58
C LYS A 597 -40.03 24.23 33.98
N ASP A 598 -40.16 25.10 34.98
CA ASP A 598 -40.44 24.65 36.35
C ASP A 598 -41.93 24.33 36.44
N GLN A 599 -42.29 23.14 36.93
CA GLN A 599 -43.69 22.71 37.01
C GLN A 599 -44.53 23.64 37.91
N ARG A 600 -43.87 24.36 38.82
CA ARG A 600 -44.50 25.32 39.75
C ARG A 600 -44.81 26.67 39.10
N ASP A 601 -44.32 26.96 37.89
CA ASP A 601 -44.51 28.26 37.23
C ASP A 601 -46.00 28.67 37.15
N ARG A 602 -46.89 27.72 36.82
CA ARG A 602 -48.33 27.99 36.76
C ARG A 602 -48.92 28.32 38.12
N GLN A 603 -48.54 27.56 39.15
CA GLN A 603 -49.03 27.76 40.51
C GLN A 603 -48.54 29.10 41.07
N VAL A 604 -47.25 29.42 40.89
CA VAL A 604 -46.69 30.71 41.32
C VAL A 604 -47.33 31.87 40.56
N MET A 605 -47.58 31.73 39.25
CA MET A 605 -48.27 32.78 38.48
C MET A 605 -49.71 32.99 38.96
N GLN A 606 -50.43 31.93 39.29
CA GLN A 606 -51.77 32.02 39.85
C GLN A 606 -51.75 32.74 41.21
N LEU A 607 -50.89 32.30 42.14
CA LEU A 607 -50.73 32.97 43.45
C LEU A 607 -50.31 34.43 43.30
N TYR A 608 -49.41 34.72 42.36
CA TYR A 608 -49.00 36.09 42.05
C TYR A 608 -50.19 36.92 41.56
N SER A 609 -50.99 36.42 40.62
CA SER A 609 -52.18 37.12 40.14
C SER A 609 -53.22 37.39 41.23
N GLU A 610 -53.49 36.40 42.08
CA GLU A 610 -54.48 36.50 43.15
C GLU A 610 -54.03 37.48 44.23
N ALA A 611 -52.77 37.36 44.68
CA ALA A 611 -52.18 38.28 45.64
C ALA A 611 -52.10 39.71 45.10
N LEU A 612 -51.76 39.90 43.82
CA LEU A 612 -51.68 41.22 43.21
C LEU A 612 -53.05 41.92 43.18
N VAL A 613 -54.13 41.20 42.85
CA VAL A 613 -55.49 41.75 42.87
C VAL A 613 -55.90 42.12 44.29
N ARG A 614 -55.70 41.22 45.27
CA ARG A 614 -56.09 41.48 46.67
C ARG A 614 -55.29 42.63 47.27
N TRP A 615 -53.98 42.66 47.04
CA TRP A 615 -53.09 43.73 47.49
C TRP A 615 -53.45 45.08 46.87
N PHE A 616 -53.82 45.12 45.59
CA PHE A 616 -54.22 46.32 44.88
C PHE A 616 -55.53 46.91 45.43
N VAL A 617 -56.53 46.07 45.75
CA VAL A 617 -57.81 46.51 46.32
C VAL A 617 -57.64 47.12 47.72
N GLN A 618 -56.60 46.72 48.46
CA GLN A 618 -56.28 47.27 49.78
C GLN A 618 -55.59 48.63 49.74
N GLN A 619 -55.24 49.17 48.56
CA GLN A 619 -54.67 50.51 48.44
C GLN A 619 -55.79 51.55 48.41
N GLU A 620 -55.89 52.40 49.45
CA GLU A 620 -56.91 53.46 49.54
C GLU A 620 -56.56 54.71 48.68
N ASP A 621 -55.29 54.85 48.31
CA ASP A 621 -54.74 56.01 47.59
C ASP A 621 -54.44 55.71 46.10
N PRO A 622 -54.34 56.75 45.23
CA PRO A 622 -53.86 56.57 43.87
C PRO A 622 -52.49 55.87 43.84
N LEU A 623 -52.35 54.90 42.92
CA LEU A 623 -51.20 54.00 42.83
C LEU A 623 -49.86 54.72 42.97
N ASP A 624 -49.11 54.36 44.01
CA ASP A 624 -47.74 54.82 44.17
C ASP A 624 -46.80 54.15 43.14
N HIS A 625 -45.60 54.70 43.01
CA HIS A 625 -44.59 54.18 42.07
C HIS A 625 -44.18 52.72 42.39
N LYS A 626 -44.33 52.27 43.65
CA LYS A 626 -44.00 50.87 44.02
C LYS A 626 -45.06 49.91 43.50
N ALA A 627 -46.33 50.26 43.60
CA ALA A 627 -47.44 49.49 43.05
C ALA A 627 -47.34 49.38 41.53
N GLN A 628 -47.00 50.48 40.85
CA GLN A 628 -46.76 50.46 39.40
C GLN A 628 -45.65 49.48 39.01
N LYS A 629 -44.56 49.42 39.79
CA LYS A 629 -43.45 48.50 39.52
C LYS A 629 -43.84 47.01 39.62
N HIS A 630 -44.68 46.65 40.60
CA HIS A 630 -45.18 45.29 40.75
C HIS A 630 -46.11 44.90 39.57
N LEU A 631 -46.97 45.82 39.14
CA LEU A 631 -47.82 45.62 37.95
C LEU A 631 -47.00 45.43 36.67
N ASP A 632 -45.97 46.24 36.46
CA ASP A 632 -45.12 46.15 35.27
C ASP A 632 -44.34 44.83 35.23
N ARG A 633 -43.83 44.36 36.38
CA ARG A 633 -43.20 43.04 36.51
C ARG A 633 -44.18 41.91 36.23
N TYR A 634 -45.38 41.98 36.80
CA TYR A 634 -46.43 41.00 36.54
C TYR A 634 -46.81 40.93 35.05
N ARG A 635 -46.99 42.07 34.39
CA ARG A 635 -47.24 42.15 32.94
C ARG A 635 -46.11 41.52 32.13
N ALA A 636 -44.86 41.81 32.49
CA ALA A 636 -43.69 41.20 31.86
C ALA A 636 -43.70 39.67 31.99
N GLU A 637 -43.98 39.13 33.18
CA GLU A 637 -44.03 37.68 33.38
C GLU A 637 -45.22 37.01 32.69
N ILE A 638 -46.41 37.63 32.68
CA ILE A 638 -47.54 37.13 31.87
C ILE A 638 -47.13 37.03 30.41
N SER A 639 -46.54 38.10 29.85
CA SER A 639 -46.17 38.13 28.44
C SER A 639 -45.17 37.03 28.04
N LYS A 640 -44.33 36.58 28.99
CA LYS A 640 -43.42 35.44 28.80
C LYS A 640 -44.13 34.09 28.92
N SER A 641 -45.15 34.00 29.78
CA SER A 641 -45.89 32.77 30.05
C SER A 641 -46.96 32.43 29.02
N THR A 642 -47.53 33.45 28.36
CA THR A 642 -48.49 33.28 27.26
C THR A 642 -47.75 32.72 26.05
N PRO A 643 -48.05 31.49 25.59
CA PRO A 643 -47.47 30.99 24.37
C PRO A 643 -47.82 31.97 23.25
N LYS A 644 -46.82 32.50 22.54
CA LYS A 644 -47.06 33.24 21.30
C LYS A 644 -47.84 32.30 20.40
N GLY A 645 -49.14 32.58 20.21
CA GLY A 645 -49.95 31.82 19.27
C GLY A 645 -49.27 31.89 17.91
N ASN A 646 -48.82 30.73 17.43
CA ASN A 646 -48.41 30.54 16.04
C ASN A 646 -49.66 30.29 15.19
#